data_AF-A0AAW1RNZ1-F1
#
_entry.id   AF-A0AAW1RNZ1-F1
#
_cell.length_a   1.000
_cell.length_b   1.000
_cell.length_c   1.000
_cell.angle_alpha   90.00
_cell.angle_beta   90.00
_cell.angle_gamma   90.00
#
_symmetry.space_group_name_H-M   'P 1'
#
loop_
_entity.id
_entity.type
_entity.pdbx_description
1 polymer ?
#
loop_
_entity_poly.entity_id
_entity_poly.type
_entity_poly.pdbx_seq_one_letter_code
_entity_poly.pdbx_strand_id
1 'polypeptide(L)'
;MVGASFSQPPPLLPVSRRSCVVCTGFPQASRLQRPAARRNVEGAQAAATTVPSQPLTREARPFPQEEKSRWVAAMQMGNKPPELSELIAELGRAYDPERLAAVLQDRWFEVNTRAARVAVSLGSFAARVAKDAALGQFEKNMGRRAKELRRLLSQLGPSFVKVGQALSARPDLLPAPYLEALSELQDRLPSFPTTTAMALLEAELGQPVGSLYSEITPEPVAAASLGQVYKARIRATGEEVAVKVQRPGIVDNILIDMLLLRRLMKAVDRALPSVNWQGRSIAQPLTPLVDEFAGRLFGELDYIAEGHHCEKFEELYGMVPRIRTPRVYWELTSRKVITLEWVDGVKLTDKDAMAAAGLSVTDFVDVGIECTLRQLLEHGYFHADPHPGNLLACRNGDLCYLDFGMMSEAPQAARYALIAHVVHLVNKDFKAMCRDYYALEFIDRSIDTSPIAPALAEFFDDVLDTNVSNLNFKAIVDGLGDVLFQYPFRVPAYYALILRSLSVLEGLALSADRNYKLLARAYPYMARRLLTDPSPQLRQSFEELILEEGELRWNRMENLLRESRKSMDFDASQLWLLLDWLVSDQGRSIRGPLASDLVRLLDASTAESVRQRARQAGAGSGLVDRLVPTHAADQQTAQRATLLWGSLRQQLANAGVPVESLPGNNVGGAPPAADVRKALTQLSTTLSQAWPRLQAALQQPGAREMQSAIYSGLTQRAAARFVQLIFGPRADTSRSKPTDGVARAAGPSIAVSPKQVGSSPSAVVVQPSMAQLSSSRPSVSATRMR
;
A
#
# COMPACT_ATOMS: atom_id res chain seq x y z
N MET A 1 14.78 29.74 47.09
CA MET A 1 14.19 30.68 48.06
C MET A 1 12.74 30.26 48.29
N VAL A 2 12.30 30.20 49.55
CA VAL A 2 10.91 29.93 50.02
C VAL A 2 10.30 28.58 49.55
N GLY A 3 9.82 27.68 50.41
CA GLY A 3 9.88 27.56 51.87
C GLY A 3 8.68 26.79 52.44
N ALA A 4 8.92 25.86 53.39
CA ALA A 4 8.01 25.36 54.44
C ALA A 4 6.61 24.77 54.06
N SER A 5 5.96 23.85 54.79
CA SER A 5 6.36 22.95 55.89
C SER A 5 5.23 21.93 56.18
N PHE A 6 5.59 20.77 56.75
CA PHE A 6 4.82 19.90 57.67
C PHE A 6 3.29 19.71 57.54
N SER A 7 2.87 18.43 57.50
CA SER A 7 2.00 17.84 58.55
C SER A 7 1.99 16.30 58.48
N GLN A 8 1.81 15.64 59.63
CA GLN A 8 1.86 14.17 59.80
C GLN A 8 0.45 13.56 60.01
N PRO A 9 0.30 12.21 59.96
CA PRO A 9 -0.99 11.53 59.80
C PRO A 9 -1.64 11.05 61.13
N PRO A 10 -2.91 10.62 61.09
CA PRO A 10 -3.53 9.75 62.09
C PRO A 10 -4.09 8.44 61.43
N PRO A 11 -4.74 7.48 62.14
CA PRO A 11 -4.03 6.24 62.48
C PRO A 11 -4.77 4.92 62.14
N LEU A 12 -4.17 3.82 62.62
CA LEU A 12 -4.50 2.39 62.42
C LEU A 12 -5.86 1.90 62.96
N LEU A 13 -6.25 0.68 62.48
CA LEU A 13 -6.87 -0.48 63.18
C LEU A 13 -8.08 -1.09 62.41
N PRO A 14 -8.50 -2.38 62.61
CA PRO A 14 -7.66 -3.60 62.72
C PRO A 14 -8.26 -4.93 62.14
N VAL A 15 -7.44 -5.99 62.13
CA VAL A 15 -7.76 -7.44 62.39
C VAL A 15 -8.76 -8.23 61.50
N SER A 16 -8.25 -9.26 60.80
CA SER A 16 -8.43 -10.71 61.12
C SER A 16 -7.67 -11.57 60.08
N ARG A 17 -6.67 -12.40 60.44
CA ARG A 17 -6.65 -13.71 61.13
C ARG A 17 -7.18 -14.91 60.32
N ARG A 18 -6.25 -15.69 59.74
CA ARG A 18 -5.97 -17.14 59.94
C ARG A 18 -4.71 -17.48 59.09
N SER A 19 -3.61 -18.06 59.61
CA SER A 19 -3.43 -19.42 60.20
C SER A 19 -3.68 -20.51 59.14
N CYS A 20 -2.82 -21.49 58.84
CA CYS A 20 -1.61 -22.06 59.49
C CYS A 20 -0.71 -22.75 58.39
N VAL A 21 0.40 -23.49 58.60
CA VAL A 21 1.64 -23.51 59.43
C VAL A 21 2.43 -24.81 59.02
N VAL A 22 3.65 -25.08 59.53
CA VAL A 22 4.51 -26.31 59.32
C VAL A 22 5.36 -26.25 58.03
N CYS A 23 6.68 -25.97 58.05
CA CYS A 23 7.84 -26.78 58.50
C CYS A 23 8.21 -27.92 57.52
N THR A 24 9.46 -28.35 57.28
CA THR A 24 10.84 -28.02 57.72
C THR A 24 11.83 -28.79 56.82
N GLY A 25 13.11 -28.39 56.67
CA GLY A 25 14.12 -29.29 56.05
C GLY A 25 15.39 -28.68 55.44
N PHE A 26 16.29 -28.16 56.27
CA PHE A 26 17.76 -28.09 55.98
C PHE A 26 18.39 -29.49 56.27
N PRO A 27 19.72 -29.79 56.07
CA PRO A 27 20.85 -28.89 55.74
C PRO A 27 21.95 -29.41 54.75
N GLN A 28 22.81 -28.46 54.35
CA GLN A 28 24.30 -28.50 54.25
C GLN A 28 25.10 -29.40 53.26
N ALA A 29 26.32 -28.87 53.06
CA ALA A 29 27.59 -29.47 52.62
C ALA A 29 27.89 -29.50 51.10
N SER A 30 29.05 -29.09 50.58
CA SER A 30 30.11 -28.09 50.87
C SER A 30 31.37 -28.51 50.09
N ARG A 31 32.26 -27.55 49.80
CA ARG A 31 33.73 -27.67 49.67
C ARG A 31 34.40 -28.08 48.33
N LEU A 32 35.61 -27.48 48.20
CA LEU A 32 36.77 -27.77 47.32
C LEU A 32 36.62 -27.36 45.84
N GLN A 33 37.32 -26.36 45.28
CA GLN A 33 38.72 -25.89 45.28
C GLN A 33 39.65 -26.53 44.21
N ARG A 34 40.03 -25.68 43.22
CA ARG A 34 41.40 -25.54 42.63
C ARG A 34 41.93 -26.69 41.72
N PRO A 35 43.03 -26.49 40.95
CA PRO A 35 43.33 -25.31 40.09
C PRO A 35 44.07 -25.65 38.75
N ALA A 36 44.23 -24.62 37.90
CA ALA A 36 45.43 -24.26 37.09
C ALA A 36 46.21 -25.26 36.20
N ALA A 37 46.34 -24.91 34.91
CA ALA A 37 47.60 -24.82 34.15
C ALA A 37 47.35 -23.93 32.90
N ARG A 38 47.83 -22.69 32.77
CA ARG A 38 49.21 -22.25 32.44
C ARG A 38 49.86 -23.02 31.27
N ARG A 39 49.95 -22.35 30.12
CA ARG A 39 51.24 -22.15 29.43
C ARG A 39 51.21 -20.89 28.55
N ASN A 40 52.10 -19.95 28.86
CA ASN A 40 52.49 -18.88 27.94
C ASN A 40 53.39 -19.49 26.85
N VAL A 41 53.37 -18.91 25.65
CA VAL A 41 54.59 -18.65 24.90
C VAL A 41 54.54 -17.19 24.45
N GLU A 42 55.60 -16.47 24.75
CA GLU A 42 55.75 -15.04 24.46
C GLU A 42 56.44 -14.82 23.11
N GLY A 43 56.28 -13.61 22.56
CA GLY A 43 57.42 -12.93 21.93
C GLY A 43 57.59 -13.08 20.41
N ALA A 44 57.06 -12.09 19.68
CA ALA A 44 57.80 -11.41 18.62
C ALA A 44 57.17 -10.02 18.38
N GLN A 45 57.76 -8.98 18.97
CA GLN A 45 57.42 -7.59 18.66
C GLN A 45 58.29 -7.09 17.50
N ALA A 46 57.68 -6.41 16.53
CA ALA A 46 58.36 -5.43 15.69
C ALA A 46 57.35 -4.32 15.36
N ALA A 47 57.66 -3.09 15.74
CA ALA A 47 56.75 -1.95 15.64
C ALA A 47 57.02 -1.10 14.39
N ALA A 48 55.95 -0.62 13.76
CA ALA A 48 55.97 0.51 12.83
C ALA A 48 54.74 1.40 13.11
N THR A 49 54.91 2.71 12.98
CA THR A 49 54.17 3.66 13.82
C THR A 49 52.82 4.11 13.25
N THR A 50 51.84 4.18 14.16
CA THR A 50 50.45 4.59 14.00
C THR A 50 50.17 5.90 13.26
N VAL A 51 49.21 5.86 12.35
CA VAL A 51 48.22 6.94 12.13
C VAL A 51 46.83 6.32 12.30
N PRO A 52 45.94 6.85 13.15
CA PRO A 52 44.67 6.18 13.48
C PRO A 52 43.63 6.39 12.37
N SER A 53 43.57 5.46 11.42
CA SER A 53 42.35 5.19 10.66
C SER A 53 41.28 4.69 11.63
N GLN A 54 40.20 5.44 11.84
CA GLN A 54 39.03 4.92 12.55
C GLN A 54 38.32 3.90 11.64
N PRO A 55 38.24 2.61 12.00
CA PRO A 55 37.34 1.71 11.31
C PRO A 55 35.92 2.10 11.71
N LEU A 56 35.06 2.37 10.72
CA LEU A 56 33.60 2.46 10.95
C LEU A 56 32.98 1.07 11.10
N THR A 57 33.64 0.19 11.86
CA THR A 57 32.97 -0.89 12.58
C THR A 57 32.07 -0.24 13.63
N ARG A 58 30.84 0.09 13.23
CA ARG A 58 29.76 0.34 14.18
C ARG A 58 29.41 -1.01 14.79
N GLU A 59 30.26 -1.48 15.72
CA GLU A 59 30.06 -2.73 16.45
C GLU A 59 28.63 -2.75 16.98
N ALA A 60 27.84 -3.68 16.45
CA ALA A 60 26.59 -4.04 17.11
C ALA A 60 27.00 -4.50 18.51
N ARG A 61 26.56 -3.77 19.55
CA ARG A 61 26.91 -4.11 20.93
C ARG A 61 26.60 -5.60 21.13
N PRO A 62 27.59 -6.43 21.49
CA PRO A 62 27.36 -7.85 21.62
C PRO A 62 26.25 -8.08 22.63
N PHE A 63 25.32 -8.97 22.29
CA PHE A 63 24.24 -9.37 23.18
C PHE A 63 24.87 -9.82 24.51
N PRO A 64 24.55 -9.19 25.66
CA PRO A 64 25.27 -9.45 26.90
C PRO A 64 25.31 -10.94 27.22
N GLN A 65 26.49 -11.46 27.59
CA GLN A 65 26.70 -12.89 27.74
C GLN A 65 25.73 -13.53 28.77
N GLU A 66 25.35 -12.76 29.81
CA GLU A 66 24.33 -13.11 30.80
C GLU A 66 22.91 -13.16 30.21
N GLU A 67 22.55 -12.25 29.29
CA GLU A 67 21.29 -12.34 28.57
C GLU A 67 21.31 -13.55 27.63
N LYS A 68 22.37 -13.75 26.82
CA LYS A 68 22.51 -14.92 25.92
C LYS A 68 22.35 -16.24 26.67
N SER A 69 22.99 -16.39 27.83
CA SER A 69 22.90 -17.61 28.67
C SER A 69 21.55 -17.78 29.35
N ARG A 70 20.92 -16.71 29.84
CA ARG A 70 19.52 -16.76 30.36
C ARG A 70 18.52 -17.14 29.27
N TRP A 71 18.73 -16.70 28.03
CA TRP A 71 17.93 -17.10 26.88
C TRP A 71 18.11 -18.58 26.54
N VAL A 72 19.35 -19.08 26.45
CA VAL A 72 19.63 -20.50 26.19
C VAL A 72 19.06 -21.42 27.29
N ALA A 73 19.11 -21.00 28.56
CA ALA A 73 18.53 -21.77 29.66
C ALA A 73 16.99 -21.90 29.57
N ALA A 74 16.30 -21.00 28.87
CA ALA A 74 14.86 -21.08 28.61
C ALA A 74 14.48 -21.99 27.42
N MET A 75 15.47 -22.62 26.74
CA MET A 75 15.30 -23.39 25.50
C MET A 75 15.60 -24.89 25.63
N GLN A 76 15.75 -25.42 26.85
CA GLN A 76 16.03 -26.85 27.04
C GLN A 76 14.81 -27.71 26.64
N MET A 77 14.97 -28.53 25.60
CA MET A 77 13.88 -29.37 25.06
C MET A 77 13.72 -30.68 25.82
N GLY A 78 12.46 -31.08 26.00
CA GLY A 78 12.08 -32.49 25.98
C GLY A 78 11.43 -32.82 24.64
N ASN A 79 11.72 -33.99 24.07
CA ASN A 79 10.96 -34.51 22.92
C ASN A 79 9.49 -34.68 23.33
N LYS A 80 8.56 -34.23 22.47
CA LYS A 80 7.11 -34.23 22.72
C LYS A 80 6.35 -34.87 21.53
N PRO A 81 5.16 -35.45 21.78
CA PRO A 81 4.46 -36.30 20.81
C PRO A 81 3.91 -35.57 19.57
N PRO A 82 3.61 -36.31 18.49
CA PRO A 82 3.18 -35.75 17.20
C PRO A 82 1.92 -34.89 17.22
N GLU A 83 0.98 -35.13 18.16
CA GLU A 83 -0.27 -34.35 18.31
C GLU A 83 -0.04 -32.83 18.39
N LEU A 84 1.09 -32.39 18.96
CA LEU A 84 1.40 -30.97 19.08
C LEU A 84 1.71 -30.32 17.72
N SER A 85 2.29 -31.06 16.78
CA SER A 85 2.61 -30.55 15.44
C SER A 85 1.38 -30.46 14.53
N GLU A 86 0.38 -31.32 14.75
CA GLU A 86 -0.93 -31.21 14.09
C GLU A 86 -1.71 -30.01 14.63
N LEU A 87 -1.72 -29.80 15.96
CA LEU A 87 -2.35 -28.64 16.59
C LEU A 87 -1.82 -27.30 16.06
N ILE A 88 -0.51 -27.16 15.83
CA ILE A 88 0.06 -25.92 15.25
C ILE A 88 -0.53 -25.67 13.86
N ALA A 89 -0.64 -26.71 13.03
CA ALA A 89 -1.17 -26.60 11.68
C ALA A 89 -2.67 -26.28 11.68
N GLU A 90 -3.44 -26.85 12.62
CA GLU A 90 -4.83 -26.48 12.86
C GLU A 90 -4.94 -25.00 13.25
N LEU A 91 -4.21 -24.57 14.29
CA LEU A 91 -4.25 -23.19 14.80
C LEU A 91 -3.72 -22.14 13.79
N GLY A 92 -2.79 -22.53 12.91
CA GLY A 92 -2.29 -21.67 11.83
C GLY A 92 -3.26 -21.51 10.66
N ARG A 93 -4.08 -22.53 10.37
CA ARG A 93 -5.16 -22.45 9.37
C ARG A 93 -6.40 -21.73 9.90
N ALA A 94 -6.80 -22.06 11.13
CA ALA A 94 -7.96 -21.50 11.81
C ALA A 94 -7.69 -21.48 13.32
N TYR A 95 -7.37 -20.30 13.85
CA TYR A 95 -7.04 -20.16 15.26
C TYR A 95 -8.26 -20.38 16.16
N ASP A 96 -8.24 -21.49 16.90
CA ASP A 96 -9.23 -21.79 17.94
C ASP A 96 -8.64 -21.55 19.35
N PRO A 97 -9.04 -20.47 20.04
CA PRO A 97 -8.56 -20.16 21.38
C PRO A 97 -9.15 -21.06 22.48
N GLU A 98 -10.25 -21.76 22.22
CA GLU A 98 -10.85 -22.72 23.16
C GLU A 98 -10.11 -24.06 23.07
N ARG A 99 -9.78 -24.53 21.86
CA ARG A 99 -8.89 -25.68 21.63
C ARG A 99 -7.51 -25.44 22.23
N LEU A 100 -6.91 -24.27 22.01
CA LEU A 100 -5.64 -23.89 22.65
C LEU A 100 -5.75 -23.91 24.18
N ALA A 101 -6.83 -23.34 24.74
CA ALA A 101 -7.04 -23.34 26.18
C ALA A 101 -7.19 -24.76 26.73
N ALA A 102 -7.88 -25.66 26.03
CA ALA A 102 -8.07 -27.06 26.39
C ALA A 102 -6.75 -27.83 26.47
N VAL A 103 -5.90 -27.75 25.43
CA VAL A 103 -4.59 -28.43 25.40
C VAL A 103 -3.65 -27.93 26.51
N LEU A 104 -3.84 -26.69 26.99
CA LEU A 104 -3.04 -26.11 28.06
C LEU A 104 -3.65 -26.28 29.48
N GLN A 105 -4.79 -26.96 29.64
CA GLN A 105 -5.41 -27.16 30.96
C GLN A 105 -4.49 -27.94 31.91
N ASP A 106 -3.91 -29.05 31.44
CA ASP A 106 -3.04 -29.92 32.26
C ASP A 106 -1.67 -29.28 32.56
N ARG A 107 -1.28 -28.27 31.76
CA ARG A 107 0.00 -27.53 31.90
C ARG A 107 -0.10 -26.31 32.81
N TRP A 108 -1.04 -26.32 33.75
CA TRP A 108 -1.38 -25.18 34.61
C TRP A 108 -0.18 -24.58 35.37
N PHE A 109 0.81 -25.38 35.77
CA PHE A 109 2.00 -24.90 36.48
C PHE A 109 2.91 -24.05 35.58
N GLU A 110 3.15 -24.49 34.34
CA GLU A 110 3.90 -23.73 33.34
C GLU A 110 3.17 -22.41 33.01
N VAL A 111 1.86 -22.50 32.74
CA VAL A 111 0.98 -21.36 32.44
C VAL A 111 1.01 -20.34 33.57
N ASN A 112 0.84 -20.75 34.84
CA ASN A 112 0.82 -19.83 35.98
C ASN A 112 2.20 -19.23 36.27
N THR A 113 3.28 -19.99 36.11
CA THR A 113 4.66 -19.48 36.26
C THR A 113 4.98 -18.42 35.21
N ARG A 114 4.55 -18.64 33.97
CA ARG A 114 4.67 -17.67 32.88
C ARG A 114 3.77 -16.46 33.10
N ALA A 115 2.52 -16.67 33.54
CA ALA A 115 1.55 -15.62 33.86
C ALA A 115 2.09 -14.65 34.91
N ALA A 116 2.65 -15.16 36.01
CA ALA A 116 3.24 -14.33 37.06
C ALA A 116 4.38 -13.45 36.52
N ARG A 117 5.26 -14.01 35.69
CA ARG A 117 6.37 -13.26 35.06
C ARG A 117 5.86 -12.15 34.14
N VAL A 118 4.90 -12.46 33.26
CA VAL A 118 4.29 -11.50 32.32
C VAL A 118 3.55 -10.40 33.10
N ALA A 119 2.75 -10.77 34.11
CA ALA A 119 1.97 -9.84 34.93
C ALA A 119 2.87 -8.89 35.75
N VAL A 120 3.98 -9.36 36.31
CA VAL A 120 4.94 -8.49 37.01
C VAL A 120 5.60 -7.51 36.05
N SER A 121 6.10 -7.98 34.90
CA SER A 121 6.75 -7.12 33.90
C SER A 121 5.80 -6.06 33.35
N LEU A 122 4.66 -6.47 32.78
CA LEU A 122 3.70 -5.56 32.15
C LEU A 122 2.94 -4.72 33.19
N GLY A 123 2.58 -5.29 34.34
CA GLY A 123 1.92 -4.56 35.43
C GLY A 123 2.81 -3.46 36.02
N SER A 124 4.12 -3.71 36.17
CA SER A 124 5.05 -2.68 36.61
C SER A 124 5.18 -1.53 35.60
N PHE A 125 5.04 -1.81 34.31
CA PHE A 125 5.04 -0.80 33.25
C PHE A 125 3.73 0.00 33.24
N ALA A 126 2.58 -0.70 33.27
CA ALA A 126 1.27 -0.07 33.33
C ALA A 126 1.12 0.85 34.55
N ALA A 127 1.58 0.44 35.74
CA ALA A 127 1.56 1.28 36.93
C ALA A 127 2.42 2.55 36.78
N ARG A 128 3.54 2.47 36.06
CA ARG A 128 4.41 3.62 35.76
C ARG A 128 3.78 4.57 34.74
N VAL A 129 3.11 4.05 33.71
CA VAL A 129 2.34 4.85 32.74
C VAL A 129 1.13 5.52 33.41
N ALA A 130 0.38 4.80 34.25
CA ALA A 130 -0.74 5.34 35.01
C ALA A 130 -0.28 6.45 35.98
N LYS A 131 0.88 6.30 36.61
CA LYS A 131 1.50 7.37 37.42
C LYS A 131 1.85 8.60 36.59
N ASP A 132 2.45 8.43 35.41
CA ASP A 132 2.76 9.56 34.53
C ASP A 132 1.49 10.30 34.06
N ALA A 133 0.40 9.56 33.77
CA ALA A 133 -0.89 10.13 33.43
C ALA A 133 -1.54 10.89 34.61
N ALA A 134 -1.56 10.30 35.80
CA ALA A 134 -2.10 10.93 37.01
C ALA A 134 -1.33 12.20 37.44
N LEU A 135 -0.06 12.32 37.05
CA LEU A 135 0.79 13.50 37.29
C LEU A 135 0.76 14.52 36.13
N GLY A 136 0.00 14.28 35.06
CA GLY A 136 -0.01 15.15 33.87
C GLY A 136 1.33 15.16 33.09
N GLN A 137 2.17 14.14 33.27
CA GLN A 137 3.51 14.03 32.66
C GLN A 137 3.57 13.00 31.52
N PHE A 138 2.43 12.42 31.12
CA PHE A 138 2.36 11.36 30.12
C PHE A 138 3.07 11.73 28.79
N GLU A 139 2.74 12.87 28.20
CA GLU A 139 3.34 13.33 26.93
C GLU A 139 4.86 13.53 27.07
N LYS A 140 5.28 14.23 28.12
CA LYS A 140 6.70 14.48 28.43
C LYS A 140 7.51 13.19 28.63
N ASN A 141 6.89 12.16 29.22
CA ASN A 141 7.53 10.88 29.49
C ASN A 141 7.30 9.85 28.37
N MET A 142 6.53 10.17 27.32
CA MET A 142 6.06 9.21 26.30
C MET A 142 7.22 8.51 25.59
N GLY A 143 8.19 9.26 25.05
CA GLY A 143 9.36 8.70 24.37
C GLY A 143 10.29 7.89 25.29
N ARG A 144 10.26 8.13 26.61
CA ARG A 144 10.95 7.28 27.60
C ARG A 144 10.21 5.97 27.81
N ARG A 145 8.87 6.00 27.92
CA ARG A 145 8.03 4.81 28.08
C ARG A 145 8.03 3.91 26.86
N ALA A 146 8.04 4.47 25.66
CA ALA A 146 8.18 3.73 24.42
C ALA A 146 9.46 2.85 24.39
N LYS A 147 10.61 3.43 24.73
CA LYS A 147 11.91 2.72 24.83
C LYS A 147 11.95 1.70 25.98
N GLU A 148 11.18 1.94 27.04
CA GLU A 148 11.02 1.02 28.17
C GLU A 148 10.16 -0.19 27.79
N LEU A 149 9.03 0.01 27.11
CA LEU A 149 8.17 -1.04 26.58
C LEU A 149 8.95 -1.94 25.62
N ARG A 150 9.69 -1.37 24.67
CA ARG A 150 10.52 -2.14 23.73
C ARG A 150 11.44 -3.12 24.44
N ARG A 151 12.18 -2.65 25.46
CA ARG A 151 13.10 -3.49 26.24
C ARG A 151 12.36 -4.60 27.00
N LEU A 152 11.19 -4.30 27.55
CA LEU A 152 10.35 -5.30 28.23
C LEU A 152 9.86 -6.38 27.26
N LEU A 153 9.39 -6.00 26.06
CA LEU A 153 8.98 -6.95 25.04
C LEU A 153 10.14 -7.85 24.60
N SER A 154 11.34 -7.28 24.37
CA SER A 154 12.55 -8.06 24.12
C SER A 154 12.84 -9.04 25.26
N GLN A 155 12.77 -8.60 26.52
CA GLN A 155 13.06 -9.46 27.69
C GLN A 155 12.01 -10.55 27.94
N LEU A 156 10.77 -10.37 27.50
CA LEU A 156 9.72 -11.38 27.63
C LEU A 156 9.89 -12.54 26.65
N GLY A 157 10.49 -12.31 25.47
CA GLY A 157 10.88 -13.35 24.51
C GLY A 157 10.23 -13.21 23.13
N PRO A 158 10.43 -14.20 22.22
CA PRO A 158 10.07 -14.10 20.81
C PRO A 158 8.62 -13.69 20.53
N SER A 159 7.65 -14.28 21.25
CA SER A 159 6.23 -13.97 21.12
C SER A 159 5.94 -12.48 21.34
N PHE A 160 6.58 -11.87 22.35
CA PHE A 160 6.40 -10.45 22.69
C PHE A 160 7.19 -9.51 21.77
N VAL A 161 8.31 -9.97 21.20
CA VAL A 161 8.99 -9.26 20.09
C VAL A 161 8.08 -9.18 18.88
N LYS A 162 7.46 -10.30 18.45
CA LYS A 162 6.49 -10.34 17.35
C LYS A 162 5.24 -9.48 17.63
N VAL A 163 4.72 -9.48 18.86
CA VAL A 163 3.64 -8.54 19.28
C VAL A 163 4.10 -7.08 19.12
N GLY A 164 5.31 -6.73 19.52
CA GLY A 164 5.86 -5.38 19.35
C GLY A 164 6.03 -4.99 17.87
N GLN A 165 6.49 -5.92 17.03
CA GLN A 165 6.58 -5.73 15.58
C GLN A 165 5.22 -5.59 14.91
N ALA A 166 4.18 -6.30 15.37
CA ALA A 166 2.81 -6.12 14.88
C ALA A 166 2.21 -4.77 15.31
N LEU A 167 2.46 -4.36 16.55
CA LEU A 167 2.00 -3.08 17.09
C LEU A 167 2.69 -1.86 16.45
N SER A 168 3.95 -1.98 16.00
CA SER A 168 4.64 -0.87 15.31
C SER A 168 4.05 -0.53 13.93
N ALA A 169 3.19 -1.39 13.39
CA ALA A 169 2.47 -1.19 12.13
C ALA A 169 1.00 -0.75 12.31
N ARG A 170 0.57 -0.47 13.54
CA ARG A 170 -0.82 -0.10 13.88
C ARG A 170 -0.90 1.33 14.40
N PRO A 171 -0.85 2.34 13.50
CA PRO A 171 -0.98 3.74 13.91
C PRO A 171 -2.36 4.03 14.52
N ASP A 172 -3.38 3.22 14.27
CA ASP A 172 -4.69 3.28 14.92
C ASP A 172 -4.69 2.87 16.40
N LEU A 173 -3.60 2.28 16.92
CA LEU A 173 -3.51 1.75 18.28
C LEU A 173 -2.47 2.47 19.16
N LEU A 174 -1.39 3.00 18.57
CA LEU A 174 -0.26 3.57 19.31
C LEU A 174 0.20 4.90 18.71
N PRO A 175 0.53 5.91 19.55
CA PRO A 175 1.04 7.18 19.08
C PRO A 175 2.48 7.06 18.56
N ALA A 176 2.88 7.96 17.67
CA ALA A 176 4.14 7.91 16.92
C ALA A 176 5.40 7.55 17.75
N PRO A 177 5.66 8.10 18.97
CA PRO A 177 6.86 7.74 19.74
C PRO A 177 6.94 6.26 20.12
N TYR A 178 5.80 5.57 20.24
CA TYR A 178 5.75 4.12 20.47
C TYR A 178 5.97 3.33 19.19
N LEU A 179 5.36 3.74 18.07
CA LEU A 179 5.58 3.11 16.76
C LEU A 179 7.07 3.14 16.39
N GLU A 180 7.72 4.30 16.54
CA GLU A 180 9.15 4.47 16.30
C GLU A 180 10.01 3.55 17.18
N ALA A 181 9.79 3.55 18.50
CA ALA A 181 10.57 2.71 19.39
C ALA A 181 10.37 1.22 19.11
N LEU A 182 9.15 0.78 18.79
CA LEU A 182 8.85 -0.63 18.50
C LEU A 182 9.37 -1.05 17.12
N SER A 183 9.50 -0.15 16.15
CA SER A 183 10.14 -0.45 14.85
C SER A 183 11.62 -0.83 14.96
N GLU A 184 12.31 -0.47 16.05
CA GLU A 184 13.67 -0.93 16.35
C GLU A 184 13.76 -2.40 16.81
N LEU A 185 12.65 -3.16 16.89
CA LEU A 185 12.65 -4.60 17.20
C LEU A 185 13.11 -5.44 15.99
N GLN A 186 14.42 -5.52 15.79
CA GLN A 186 15.05 -6.32 14.73
C GLN A 186 14.92 -7.84 14.95
N ASP A 187 14.77 -8.62 13.87
CA ASP A 187 14.69 -10.09 13.89
C ASP A 187 15.99 -10.84 14.21
N ARG A 188 17.11 -10.12 14.41
CA ARG A 188 18.44 -10.73 14.64
C ARG A 188 18.60 -11.22 16.08
N LEU A 189 17.93 -12.32 16.41
CA LEU A 189 18.16 -13.09 17.63
C LEU A 189 19.46 -13.90 17.55
N PRO A 190 20.12 -14.19 18.68
CA PRO A 190 21.30 -15.04 18.70
C PRO A 190 21.01 -16.47 18.21
N SER A 191 22.04 -17.08 17.62
CA SER A 191 22.08 -18.51 17.29
C SER A 191 21.89 -19.39 18.53
N PHE A 192 21.19 -20.52 18.35
CA PHE A 192 21.18 -21.63 19.30
C PHE A 192 22.21 -22.69 18.85
N PRO A 193 22.64 -23.63 19.71
CA PRO A 193 23.73 -24.55 19.38
C PRO A 193 23.47 -25.38 18.12
N THR A 194 24.45 -25.45 17.20
CA THR A 194 24.34 -26.25 15.96
C THR A 194 24.06 -27.72 16.25
N THR A 195 24.59 -28.29 17.32
CA THR A 195 24.29 -29.68 17.73
C THR A 195 22.80 -29.91 17.96
N THR A 196 22.08 -28.93 18.52
CA THR A 196 20.62 -28.98 18.68
C THR A 196 19.89 -28.81 17.35
N ALA A 197 20.42 -28.00 16.43
CA ALA A 197 19.86 -27.84 15.08
C ALA A 197 19.96 -29.13 14.26
N MET A 198 21.14 -29.78 14.27
CA MET A 198 21.37 -31.03 13.56
C MET A 198 20.54 -32.18 14.13
N ALA A 199 20.45 -32.30 15.45
CA ALA A 199 19.59 -33.31 16.08
C ALA A 199 18.09 -33.11 15.74
N LEU A 200 17.63 -31.86 15.61
CA LEU A 200 16.26 -31.57 15.16
C LEU A 200 16.08 -31.90 13.67
N LEU A 201 17.07 -31.59 12.83
CA LEU A 201 17.07 -31.91 11.40
C LEU A 201 16.98 -33.42 11.15
N GLU A 202 17.73 -34.24 11.88
CA GLU A 202 17.69 -35.71 11.80
C GLU A 202 16.36 -36.28 12.30
N ALA A 203 15.81 -35.72 13.39
CA ALA A 203 14.54 -36.16 13.94
C ALA A 203 13.34 -35.84 13.02
N GLU A 204 13.38 -34.70 12.33
CA GLU A 204 12.31 -34.25 11.43
C GLU A 204 12.36 -34.91 10.05
N LEU A 205 13.55 -35.17 9.51
CA LEU A 205 13.73 -35.81 8.19
C LEU A 205 13.92 -37.33 8.27
N GLY A 206 14.00 -37.90 9.48
CA GLY A 206 14.09 -39.35 9.73
C GLY A 206 15.39 -40.01 9.26
N GLN A 207 16.40 -39.23 8.87
CA GLN A 207 17.68 -39.72 8.35
C GLN A 207 18.87 -38.90 8.90
N PRO A 208 20.06 -39.50 9.08
CA PRO A 208 21.25 -38.76 9.54
C PRO A 208 21.65 -37.63 8.57
N VAL A 209 22.11 -36.48 9.08
CA VAL A 209 22.46 -35.31 8.25
C VAL A 209 23.47 -35.68 7.16
N GLY A 210 24.46 -36.50 7.51
CA GLY A 210 25.49 -36.96 6.58
C GLY A 210 24.99 -37.86 5.46
N SER A 211 23.79 -38.45 5.56
CA SER A 211 23.17 -39.21 4.47
C SER A 211 22.43 -38.30 3.48
N LEU A 212 21.79 -37.24 3.98
CA LEU A 212 21.04 -36.27 3.19
C LEU A 212 21.95 -35.28 2.45
N TYR A 213 22.99 -34.80 3.12
CA TYR A 213 23.87 -33.75 2.62
C TYR A 213 25.32 -34.24 2.49
N SER A 214 25.99 -33.85 1.40
CA SER A 214 27.43 -34.09 1.24
C SER A 214 28.27 -33.08 2.01
N GLU A 215 27.76 -31.85 2.14
CA GLU A 215 28.39 -30.72 2.82
C GLU A 215 27.31 -29.95 3.57
N ILE A 216 27.60 -29.46 4.77
CA ILE A 216 26.76 -28.51 5.52
C ILE A 216 27.65 -27.59 6.36
N THR A 217 27.32 -26.31 6.47
CA THR A 217 28.14 -25.36 7.23
C THR A 217 28.13 -25.69 8.74
N PRO A 218 29.29 -25.67 9.43
CA PRO A 218 29.35 -25.97 10.87
C PRO A 218 28.70 -24.89 11.74
N GLU A 219 28.64 -23.67 11.22
CA GLU A 219 27.94 -22.53 11.82
C GLU A 219 26.80 -22.09 10.89
N PRO A 220 25.73 -21.48 11.44
CA PRO A 220 24.63 -20.94 10.66
C PRO A 220 25.09 -19.75 9.80
N VAL A 221 24.62 -19.67 8.56
CA VAL A 221 24.84 -18.52 7.67
C VAL A 221 23.92 -17.34 8.00
N ALA A 222 22.78 -17.61 8.63
CA ALA A 222 21.87 -16.59 9.17
C ALA A 222 21.10 -17.12 10.39
N ALA A 223 20.74 -16.21 11.30
CA ALA A 223 19.79 -16.46 12.37
C ALA A 223 18.60 -15.50 12.23
N ALA A 224 17.40 -16.06 12.25
CA ALA A 224 16.13 -15.35 12.15
C ALA A 224 15.37 -15.43 13.50
N SER A 225 14.22 -14.76 13.57
CA SER A 225 13.38 -14.76 14.77
C SER A 225 12.90 -16.17 15.15
N LEU A 226 12.39 -16.95 14.18
CA LEU A 226 11.87 -18.30 14.42
C LEU A 226 12.85 -19.46 14.16
N GLY A 227 14.04 -19.23 13.59
CA GLY A 227 14.94 -20.32 13.19
C GLY A 227 16.37 -19.89 12.83
N GLN A 228 17.15 -20.83 12.30
CA GLN A 228 18.51 -20.63 11.79
C GLN A 228 18.66 -21.25 10.40
N VAL A 229 19.47 -20.64 9.54
CA VAL A 229 19.72 -21.11 8.18
C VAL A 229 21.15 -21.62 8.07
N TYR A 230 21.32 -22.79 7.48
CA TYR A 230 22.60 -23.40 7.12
C TYR A 230 22.72 -23.47 5.59
N LYS A 231 23.93 -23.32 5.04
CA LYS A 231 24.18 -23.66 3.63
C LYS A 231 24.58 -25.14 3.57
N ALA A 232 23.98 -25.90 2.67
CA ALA A 232 24.26 -27.31 2.48
C ALA A 232 24.32 -27.69 0.99
N ARG A 233 24.83 -28.88 0.71
CA ARG A 233 24.81 -29.51 -0.61
C ARG A 233 24.08 -30.85 -0.54
N ILE A 234 23.05 -31.04 -1.35
CA ILE A 234 22.27 -32.28 -1.39
C ILE A 234 23.18 -33.42 -1.87
N ARG A 235 23.23 -34.54 -1.15
CA ARG A 235 24.10 -35.67 -1.50
C ARG A 235 23.70 -36.35 -2.82
N ALA A 236 22.39 -36.45 -3.08
CA ALA A 236 21.85 -37.16 -4.24
C ALA A 236 22.03 -36.40 -5.56
N THR A 237 21.90 -35.06 -5.55
CA THR A 237 21.91 -34.23 -6.78
C THR A 237 23.12 -33.31 -6.90
N GLY A 238 23.82 -33.00 -5.80
CA GLY A 238 24.93 -32.04 -5.76
C GLY A 238 24.50 -30.57 -5.73
N GLU A 239 23.19 -30.29 -5.75
CA GLU A 239 22.61 -28.94 -5.70
C GLU A 239 22.88 -28.24 -4.35
N GLU A 240 23.08 -26.92 -4.37
CA GLU A 240 23.25 -26.12 -3.17
C GLU A 240 21.90 -25.63 -2.64
N VAL A 241 21.72 -25.72 -1.33
CA VAL A 241 20.47 -25.38 -0.65
C VAL A 241 20.68 -24.59 0.65
N ALA A 242 19.68 -23.78 0.98
CA ALA A 242 19.50 -23.13 2.27
C ALA A 242 18.56 -23.99 3.13
N VAL A 243 19.07 -24.54 4.23
CA VAL A 243 18.32 -25.37 5.18
C VAL A 243 17.94 -24.52 6.40
N LYS A 244 16.68 -24.10 6.50
CA LYS A 244 16.11 -23.30 7.60
C LYS A 244 15.53 -24.25 8.66
N VAL A 245 16.16 -24.30 9.83
CA VAL A 245 15.77 -25.14 10.97
C VAL A 245 15.10 -24.29 12.05
N GLN A 246 13.89 -24.65 12.46
CA GLN A 246 13.10 -23.94 13.47
C GLN A 246 13.77 -23.96 14.85
N ARG A 247 13.51 -22.93 15.66
CA ARG A 247 14.09 -22.77 17.00
C ARG A 247 13.51 -23.78 18.01
N PRO A 248 14.36 -24.60 18.67
CA PRO A 248 14.00 -25.45 19.79
C PRO A 248 13.06 -24.81 20.82
N GLY A 249 11.96 -25.49 21.16
CA GLY A 249 11.04 -25.09 22.24
C GLY A 249 10.27 -23.78 22.04
N ILE A 250 10.32 -23.16 20.85
CA ILE A 250 9.65 -21.86 20.62
C ILE A 250 8.12 -21.98 20.65
N VAL A 251 7.59 -23.07 20.07
CA VAL A 251 6.16 -23.41 20.01
C VAL A 251 5.51 -23.39 21.39
N ASP A 252 6.08 -24.10 22.36
CA ASP A 252 5.55 -24.21 23.73
C ASP A 252 5.38 -22.85 24.41
N ASN A 253 6.34 -21.94 24.19
CA ASN A 253 6.29 -20.59 24.73
C ASN A 253 5.22 -19.74 24.04
N ILE A 254 5.09 -19.86 22.71
CA ILE A 254 4.07 -19.13 21.93
C ILE A 254 2.65 -19.58 22.32
N LEU A 255 2.40 -20.87 22.47
CA LEU A 255 1.10 -21.42 22.91
C LEU A 255 0.66 -20.80 24.25
N ILE A 256 1.55 -20.80 25.25
CA ILE A 256 1.26 -20.22 26.57
C ILE A 256 1.11 -18.70 26.47
N ASP A 257 1.98 -18.01 25.73
CA ASP A 257 1.95 -16.55 25.60
C ASP A 257 0.67 -16.06 24.91
N MET A 258 0.17 -16.74 23.88
CA MET A 258 -1.08 -16.36 23.21
C MET A 258 -2.29 -16.56 24.12
N LEU A 259 -2.35 -17.67 24.87
CA LEU A 259 -3.38 -17.88 25.88
C LEU A 259 -3.38 -16.76 26.94
N LEU A 260 -2.20 -16.35 27.41
CA LEU A 260 -2.05 -15.29 28.42
C LEU A 260 -2.38 -13.90 27.87
N LEU A 261 -1.92 -13.57 26.66
CA LEU A 261 -2.19 -12.31 25.99
C LEU A 261 -3.69 -12.15 25.70
N ARG A 262 -4.35 -13.22 25.25
CA ARG A 262 -5.80 -13.24 25.05
C ARG A 262 -6.57 -13.06 26.36
N ARG A 263 -6.16 -13.76 27.43
CA ARG A 263 -6.76 -13.59 28.78
C ARG A 263 -6.61 -12.15 29.29
N LEU A 264 -5.45 -11.52 29.03
CA LEU A 264 -5.19 -10.13 29.38
C LEU A 264 -6.09 -9.17 28.58
N MET A 265 -6.15 -9.29 27.26
CA MET A 265 -7.02 -8.43 26.43
C MET A 265 -8.50 -8.63 26.76
N LYS A 266 -8.96 -9.86 26.99
CA LYS A 266 -10.32 -10.15 27.45
C LYS A 266 -10.61 -9.60 28.85
N ALA A 267 -9.60 -9.28 29.66
CA ALA A 267 -9.76 -8.56 30.92
C ALA A 267 -9.80 -7.04 30.69
N VAL A 268 -8.96 -6.50 29.79
CA VAL A 268 -8.96 -5.09 29.38
C VAL A 268 -10.30 -4.70 28.74
N ASP A 269 -10.77 -5.45 27.74
CA ASP A 269 -12.05 -5.23 27.06
C ASP A 269 -13.25 -5.24 28.03
N ARG A 270 -13.19 -6.06 29.09
CA ARG A 270 -14.24 -6.12 30.13
C ARG A 270 -14.13 -5.03 31.19
N ALA A 271 -12.92 -4.64 31.58
CA ALA A 271 -12.69 -3.60 32.57
C ALA A 271 -12.89 -2.20 31.99
N LEU A 272 -12.69 -2.05 30.68
CA LEU A 272 -12.72 -0.78 29.97
C LEU A 272 -13.53 -0.91 28.66
N PRO A 273 -14.85 -1.21 28.73
CA PRO A 273 -15.70 -1.41 27.55
C PRO A 273 -15.84 -0.17 26.64
N SER A 274 -15.34 0.98 27.10
CA SER A 274 -15.04 2.14 26.26
C SER A 274 -13.84 2.86 26.88
N VAL A 275 -12.61 2.59 26.42
CA VAL A 275 -11.45 3.43 26.77
C VAL A 275 -11.62 4.77 26.05
N ASN A 276 -12.35 5.70 26.67
CA ASN A 276 -12.30 7.12 26.34
C ASN A 276 -11.06 7.73 27.01
N TRP A 277 -9.89 7.54 26.40
CA TRP A 277 -8.69 8.25 26.83
C TRP A 277 -8.83 9.72 26.42
N GLN A 278 -9.33 10.55 27.35
CA GLN A 278 -9.54 11.99 27.14
C GLN A 278 -10.44 12.30 25.92
N GLY A 279 -11.55 11.58 25.79
CA GLY A 279 -12.52 11.74 24.70
C GLY A 279 -12.15 10.99 23.40
N ARG A 280 -11.08 10.21 23.41
CA ARG A 280 -10.61 9.41 22.26
C ARG A 280 -10.95 7.94 22.50
N SER A 281 -11.80 7.36 21.65
CA SER A 281 -12.23 5.96 21.75
C SER A 281 -11.32 5.05 20.92
N ILE A 282 -10.77 4.00 21.54
CA ILE A 282 -10.28 2.83 20.77
C ILE A 282 -11.51 2.14 20.18
N ALA A 283 -11.76 2.30 18.89
CA ALA A 283 -13.04 1.97 18.25
C ALA A 283 -13.33 0.46 18.09
N GLN A 284 -12.38 -0.41 18.46
CA GLN A 284 -12.42 -1.86 18.26
C GLN A 284 -11.97 -2.62 19.53
N PRO A 285 -12.54 -3.80 19.84
CA PRO A 285 -12.07 -4.65 20.94
C PRO A 285 -10.66 -5.19 20.68
N LEU A 286 -9.88 -5.42 21.73
CA LEU A 286 -8.49 -5.90 21.61
C LEU A 286 -8.39 -7.43 21.53
N THR A 287 -9.38 -8.17 22.03
CA THR A 287 -9.37 -9.65 21.97
C THR A 287 -9.35 -10.20 20.53
N PRO A 288 -10.18 -9.74 19.57
CA PRO A 288 -10.14 -10.22 18.18
C PRO A 288 -8.80 -9.96 17.49
N LEU A 289 -8.15 -8.83 17.80
CA LEU A 289 -6.82 -8.49 17.27
C LEU A 289 -5.74 -9.48 17.75
N VAL A 290 -5.83 -9.93 19.00
CA VAL A 290 -4.93 -10.98 19.53
C VAL A 290 -5.24 -12.32 18.89
N ASP A 291 -6.51 -12.65 18.66
CA ASP A 291 -6.92 -13.91 18.04
C ASP A 291 -6.42 -13.98 16.57
N GLU A 292 -6.50 -12.88 15.83
CA GLU A 292 -5.91 -12.75 14.49
C GLU A 292 -4.37 -12.83 14.50
N PHE A 293 -3.72 -12.09 15.39
CA PHE A 293 -2.25 -12.12 15.52
C PHE A 293 -1.76 -13.53 15.89
N ALA A 294 -2.46 -14.23 16.78
CA ALA A 294 -2.14 -15.59 17.17
C ALA A 294 -2.20 -16.54 15.97
N GLY A 295 -3.28 -16.51 15.18
CA GLY A 295 -3.40 -17.34 13.97
C GLY A 295 -2.25 -17.13 12.98
N ARG A 296 -1.88 -15.87 12.71
CA ARG A 296 -0.72 -15.53 11.87
C ARG A 296 0.59 -16.09 12.43
N LEU A 297 0.83 -15.92 13.74
CA LEU A 297 2.04 -16.41 14.40
C LEU A 297 2.11 -17.96 14.44
N PHE A 298 0.97 -18.65 14.51
CA PHE A 298 0.92 -20.11 14.35
C PHE A 298 1.15 -20.55 12.89
N GLY A 299 0.67 -19.77 11.92
CA GLY A 299 1.00 -19.97 10.50
C GLY A 299 2.50 -19.91 10.21
N GLU A 300 3.22 -18.93 10.79
CA GLU A 300 4.69 -18.82 10.68
C GLU A 300 5.46 -20.01 11.30
N LEU A 301 4.81 -20.84 12.13
CA LEU A 301 5.43 -22.03 12.74
C LEU A 301 5.26 -23.31 11.91
N ASP A 302 4.50 -23.29 10.82
CA ASP A 302 4.33 -24.42 9.91
C ASP A 302 5.12 -24.18 8.61
N TYR A 303 6.36 -24.68 8.55
CA TYR A 303 7.23 -24.49 7.40
C TYR A 303 6.72 -25.18 6.11
N ILE A 304 5.77 -26.11 6.21
CA ILE A 304 5.06 -26.64 5.02
C ILE A 304 4.14 -25.57 4.42
N ALA A 305 3.47 -24.77 5.25
CA ALA A 305 2.66 -23.65 4.78
C ALA A 305 3.53 -22.56 4.15
N GLU A 306 4.70 -22.25 4.73
CA GLU A 306 5.69 -21.35 4.13
C GLU A 306 6.16 -21.82 2.74
N GLY A 307 6.41 -23.13 2.56
CA GLY A 307 6.74 -23.71 1.26
C GLY A 307 5.63 -23.53 0.22
N HIS A 308 4.36 -23.80 0.57
CA HIS A 308 3.24 -23.58 -0.34
C HIS A 308 2.97 -22.09 -0.61
N HIS A 309 3.27 -21.22 0.36
CA HIS A 309 3.21 -19.78 0.14
C HIS A 309 4.25 -19.30 -0.89
N CYS A 310 5.45 -19.89 -0.89
CA CYS A 310 6.48 -19.68 -1.90
C CYS A 310 5.99 -20.11 -3.30
N GLU A 311 5.50 -21.35 -3.43
CA GLU A 311 4.99 -21.86 -4.72
C GLU A 311 3.83 -21.03 -5.27
N LYS A 312 2.88 -20.64 -4.41
CA LYS A 312 1.75 -19.77 -4.82
C LYS A 312 2.21 -18.35 -5.18
N PHE A 313 3.29 -17.85 -4.58
CA PHE A 313 3.89 -16.58 -4.99
C PHE A 313 4.54 -16.72 -6.38
N GLU A 314 5.28 -17.81 -6.64
CA GLU A 314 5.88 -18.09 -7.93
C GLU A 314 4.82 -18.25 -9.03
N GLU A 315 3.73 -18.98 -8.77
CA GLU A 315 2.60 -19.15 -9.70
C GLU A 315 2.00 -17.80 -10.14
N LEU A 316 1.83 -16.87 -9.18
CA LEU A 316 1.20 -15.58 -9.43
C LEU A 316 2.17 -14.51 -9.96
N TYR A 317 3.46 -14.57 -9.59
CA TYR A 317 4.41 -13.46 -9.78
C TYR A 317 5.75 -13.85 -10.43
N GLY A 318 6.07 -15.14 -10.60
CA GLY A 318 7.31 -15.59 -11.27
C GLY A 318 7.41 -15.20 -12.74
N MET A 319 6.27 -14.89 -13.37
CA MET A 319 6.21 -14.32 -14.73
C MET A 319 6.46 -12.80 -14.78
N VAL A 320 6.53 -12.11 -13.64
CA VAL A 320 6.83 -10.67 -13.59
C VAL A 320 8.33 -10.48 -13.83
N PRO A 321 8.75 -9.61 -14.77
CA PRO A 321 10.16 -9.39 -15.05
C PRO A 321 10.95 -9.05 -13.79
N ARG A 322 12.13 -9.67 -13.64
CA ARG A 322 13.05 -9.44 -12.52
C ARG A 322 12.53 -9.86 -11.13
N ILE A 323 11.47 -10.66 -11.04
CA ILE A 323 11.04 -11.28 -9.78
C ILE A 323 11.49 -12.74 -9.75
N ARG A 324 11.97 -13.20 -8.59
CA ARG A 324 12.40 -14.59 -8.38
C ARG A 324 11.95 -15.09 -7.00
N THR A 325 11.62 -16.38 -6.93
CA THR A 325 11.58 -17.14 -5.67
C THR A 325 12.58 -18.31 -5.72
N PRO A 326 13.03 -18.84 -4.56
CA PRO A 326 13.84 -20.05 -4.51
C PRO A 326 12.96 -21.30 -4.65
N ARG A 327 13.41 -22.29 -5.42
CA ARG A 327 12.74 -23.59 -5.49
C ARG A 327 12.65 -24.28 -4.11
N VAL A 328 11.49 -24.83 -3.77
CA VAL A 328 11.28 -25.65 -2.56
C VAL A 328 11.68 -27.10 -2.82
N TYR A 329 12.44 -27.70 -1.89
CA TYR A 329 12.81 -29.12 -1.92
C TYR A 329 11.93 -29.90 -0.93
N TRP A 330 10.77 -30.34 -1.40
CA TRP A 330 9.75 -31.01 -0.58
C TRP A 330 10.23 -32.28 0.11
N GLU A 331 11.08 -33.07 -0.55
CA GLU A 331 11.69 -34.29 0.01
C GLU A 331 12.61 -34.02 1.22
N LEU A 332 13.06 -32.77 1.38
CA LEU A 332 13.92 -32.29 2.47
C LEU A 332 13.23 -31.22 3.33
N THR A 333 11.89 -31.19 3.31
CA THR A 333 11.07 -30.20 4.02
C THR A 333 10.06 -30.91 4.94
N SER A 334 9.92 -30.36 6.15
CA SER A 334 9.00 -30.79 7.21
C SER A 334 8.31 -29.57 7.82
N ARG A 335 7.54 -29.76 8.90
CA ARG A 335 6.93 -28.65 9.66
C ARG A 335 7.94 -27.75 10.37
N LYS A 336 9.14 -28.26 10.68
CA LYS A 336 10.19 -27.54 11.44
C LYS A 336 11.50 -27.36 10.66
N VAL A 337 11.58 -27.88 9.44
CA VAL A 337 12.73 -27.72 8.52
C VAL A 337 12.19 -27.35 7.14
N ILE A 338 12.68 -26.28 6.53
CA ILE A 338 12.42 -26.01 5.10
C ILE A 338 13.74 -25.91 4.36
N THR A 339 13.81 -26.63 3.23
CA THR A 339 14.97 -26.65 2.35
C THR A 339 14.62 -25.93 1.07
N LEU A 340 15.30 -24.81 0.83
CA LEU A 340 15.12 -23.94 -0.33
C LEU A 340 16.39 -23.95 -1.19
N GLU A 341 16.26 -23.61 -2.47
CA GLU A 341 17.39 -23.32 -3.36
C GLU A 341 18.35 -22.30 -2.73
N TRP A 342 19.66 -22.55 -2.84
CA TRP A 342 20.65 -21.54 -2.47
C TRP A 342 20.71 -20.45 -3.55
N VAL A 343 20.24 -19.25 -3.21
CA VAL A 343 20.28 -18.10 -4.13
C VAL A 343 21.46 -17.19 -3.81
N ASP A 344 22.41 -17.08 -4.75
CA ASP A 344 23.52 -16.14 -4.66
C ASP A 344 23.08 -14.71 -5.03
N GLY A 345 22.97 -13.86 -4.02
CA GLY A 345 22.61 -12.46 -4.17
C GLY A 345 23.14 -11.58 -3.05
N VAL A 346 23.04 -10.26 -3.24
CA VAL A 346 23.46 -9.24 -2.27
C VAL A 346 22.24 -8.73 -1.51
N LYS A 347 22.35 -8.55 -0.19
CA LYS A 347 21.27 -7.98 0.62
C LYS A 347 21.12 -6.49 0.29
N LEU A 348 19.89 -6.03 0.08
CA LEU A 348 19.62 -4.62 -0.24
C LEU A 348 20.08 -3.63 0.86
N THR A 349 20.27 -4.11 2.10
CA THR A 349 20.84 -3.32 3.20
C THR A 349 22.35 -3.12 3.12
N ASP A 350 23.06 -3.95 2.35
CA ASP A 350 24.52 -3.95 2.23
C ASP A 350 24.96 -3.06 1.07
N LYS A 351 25.08 -1.76 1.35
CA LYS A 351 25.38 -0.76 0.34
C LYS A 351 26.76 -0.94 -0.30
N ASP A 352 27.73 -1.41 0.46
CA ASP A 352 29.11 -1.57 -0.01
C ASP A 352 29.19 -2.76 -0.98
N ALA A 353 28.53 -3.88 -0.65
CA ALA A 353 28.42 -5.02 -1.55
C ALA A 353 27.55 -4.72 -2.79
N MET A 354 26.47 -3.93 -2.65
CA MET A 354 25.64 -3.48 -3.77
C MET A 354 26.46 -2.60 -4.74
N ALA A 355 27.19 -1.61 -4.21
CA ALA A 355 28.05 -0.74 -5.00
C ALA A 355 29.19 -1.51 -5.69
N ALA A 356 29.83 -2.46 -4.98
CA ALA A 356 30.87 -3.32 -5.55
C ALA A 356 30.34 -4.25 -6.66
N ALA A 357 29.06 -4.63 -6.61
CA ALA A 357 28.38 -5.39 -7.66
C ALA A 357 27.82 -4.50 -8.80
N GLY A 358 27.92 -3.17 -8.71
CA GLY A 358 27.33 -2.24 -9.67
C GLY A 358 25.79 -2.15 -9.61
N LEU A 359 25.18 -2.59 -8.50
CA LEU A 359 23.73 -2.71 -8.32
C LEU A 359 23.16 -1.50 -7.56
N SER A 360 22.00 -0.98 -8.00
CA SER A 360 21.33 0.15 -7.35
C SER A 360 20.20 -0.30 -6.43
N VAL A 361 20.29 0.02 -5.14
CA VAL A 361 19.22 -0.30 -4.16
C VAL A 361 17.87 0.30 -4.56
N THR A 362 17.83 1.50 -5.15
CA THR A 362 16.57 2.14 -5.54
C THR A 362 15.89 1.46 -6.72
N ASP A 363 16.66 0.87 -7.64
CA ASP A 363 16.14 0.12 -8.79
C ASP A 363 15.48 -1.21 -8.35
N PHE A 364 16.13 -1.96 -7.45
CA PHE A 364 15.50 -3.15 -6.86
C PHE A 364 14.28 -2.82 -5.99
N VAL A 365 14.26 -1.65 -5.33
CA VAL A 365 13.07 -1.22 -4.58
C VAL A 365 11.94 -0.80 -5.51
N ASP A 366 12.21 -0.14 -6.64
CA ASP A 366 11.21 0.14 -7.67
C ASP A 366 10.56 -1.16 -8.19
N VAL A 367 11.37 -2.20 -8.47
CA VAL A 367 10.89 -3.55 -8.83
C VAL A 367 10.01 -4.16 -7.72
N GLY A 368 10.47 -4.07 -6.47
CA GLY A 368 9.73 -4.57 -5.30
C GLY A 368 8.40 -3.85 -5.07
N ILE A 369 8.34 -2.54 -5.34
CA ILE A 369 7.11 -1.74 -5.25
C ILE A 369 6.15 -2.09 -6.38
N GLU A 370 6.61 -2.24 -7.62
CA GLU A 370 5.72 -2.65 -8.72
C GLU A 370 5.15 -4.06 -8.47
N CYS A 371 5.97 -5.00 -8.01
CA CYS A 371 5.51 -6.33 -7.59
C CYS A 371 4.51 -6.25 -6.43
N THR A 372 4.78 -5.41 -5.43
CA THR A 372 3.83 -5.19 -4.32
C THR A 372 2.51 -4.62 -4.82
N LEU A 373 2.50 -3.65 -5.74
CA LEU A 373 1.26 -3.10 -6.30
C LEU A 373 0.45 -4.12 -7.12
N ARG A 374 1.12 -5.09 -7.76
CA ARG A 374 0.46 -6.27 -8.38
C ARG A 374 -0.18 -7.17 -7.34
N GLN A 375 0.59 -7.52 -6.30
CA GLN A 375 0.09 -8.33 -5.18
C GLN A 375 -1.14 -7.71 -4.54
N LEU A 376 -1.12 -6.40 -4.31
CA LEU A 376 -2.19 -5.66 -3.63
C LEU A 376 -3.45 -5.48 -4.46
N LEU A 377 -3.33 -5.19 -5.76
CA LEU A 377 -4.44 -4.73 -6.59
C LEU A 377 -4.88 -5.77 -7.63
N GLU A 378 -3.95 -6.57 -8.16
CA GLU A 378 -4.14 -7.52 -9.27
C GLU A 378 -4.72 -8.83 -8.74
N HIS A 379 -3.93 -9.60 -7.97
CA HIS A 379 -4.35 -10.91 -7.46
C HIS A 379 -4.89 -10.85 -6.03
N GLY A 380 -4.41 -9.91 -5.20
CA GLY A 380 -4.78 -9.75 -3.80
C GLY A 380 -4.06 -10.66 -2.82
N TYR A 381 -3.06 -11.43 -3.26
CA TYR A 381 -2.27 -12.32 -2.40
C TYR A 381 -0.88 -11.70 -2.19
N PHE A 382 -0.64 -11.10 -1.03
CA PHE A 382 0.45 -10.16 -0.82
C PHE A 382 1.37 -10.48 0.35
N HIS A 383 2.64 -10.12 0.17
CA HIS A 383 3.67 -10.22 1.18
C HIS A 383 3.53 -9.06 2.18
N ALA A 384 3.18 -9.42 3.42
CA ALA A 384 2.84 -8.46 4.47
C ALA A 384 4.05 -7.79 5.13
N ASP A 385 5.21 -8.46 5.11
CA ASP A 385 6.45 -7.91 5.70
C ASP A 385 7.70 -8.17 4.83
N PRO A 386 7.87 -7.52 3.67
CA PRO A 386 9.00 -7.69 2.75
C PRO A 386 10.26 -7.03 3.33
N HIS A 387 10.66 -7.47 4.52
CA HIS A 387 11.73 -6.90 5.29
C HIS A 387 13.06 -7.02 4.50
N PRO A 388 13.93 -5.99 4.50
CA PRO A 388 15.13 -5.97 3.64
C PRO A 388 16.16 -7.08 3.89
N GLY A 389 16.00 -7.84 4.99
CA GLY A 389 16.79 -9.06 5.26
C GLY A 389 16.35 -10.29 4.46
N ASN A 390 15.12 -10.29 3.94
CA ASN A 390 14.47 -11.38 3.20
C ASN A 390 14.43 -11.12 1.68
N LEU A 391 15.08 -10.04 1.24
CA LEU A 391 15.19 -9.63 -0.16
C LEU A 391 16.66 -9.64 -0.60
N LEU A 392 16.95 -10.34 -1.71
CA LEU A 392 18.27 -10.35 -2.34
C LEU A 392 18.22 -9.73 -3.74
N ALA A 393 19.20 -8.89 -4.04
CA ALA A 393 19.53 -8.49 -5.40
C ALA A 393 20.47 -9.54 -6.01
N CYS A 394 19.94 -10.35 -6.93
CA CYS A 394 20.73 -11.32 -7.68
C CYS A 394 21.61 -10.62 -8.73
N ARG A 395 22.78 -11.18 -9.03
CA ARG A 395 23.76 -10.58 -9.96
C ARG A 395 23.27 -10.46 -11.41
N ASN A 396 22.24 -11.21 -11.78
CA ASN A 396 21.57 -11.15 -13.08
C ASN A 396 20.54 -10.00 -13.19
N GLY A 397 20.24 -9.30 -12.10
CA GLY A 397 19.26 -8.20 -12.06
C GLY A 397 17.92 -8.54 -11.40
N ASP A 398 17.72 -9.78 -10.95
CA ASP A 398 16.46 -10.23 -10.32
C ASP A 398 16.40 -9.89 -8.82
N LEU A 399 15.22 -9.49 -8.35
CA LEU A 399 14.86 -9.38 -6.95
C LEU A 399 14.32 -10.73 -6.45
N CYS A 400 15.09 -11.42 -5.61
CA CYS A 400 14.67 -12.67 -5.00
C CYS A 400 14.02 -12.44 -3.63
N TYR A 401 12.84 -13.01 -3.43
CA TYR A 401 12.14 -13.10 -2.14
C TYR A 401 12.50 -14.43 -1.45
N LEU A 402 12.88 -14.41 -0.16
CA LEU A 402 13.40 -15.58 0.55
C LEU A 402 12.51 -16.14 1.68
N ASP A 403 11.52 -15.38 2.12
CA ASP A 403 10.67 -15.70 3.26
C ASP A 403 9.23 -15.52 2.79
N PHE A 404 8.34 -16.45 3.15
CA PHE A 404 6.93 -16.42 2.80
C PHE A 404 6.05 -16.75 4.01
N GLY A 405 6.60 -16.61 5.23
CA GLY A 405 5.85 -16.84 6.48
C GLY A 405 4.73 -15.82 6.70
N MET A 406 4.83 -14.61 6.12
CA MET A 406 3.86 -13.54 6.26
C MET A 406 3.17 -13.19 4.93
N MET A 407 2.43 -14.15 4.36
CA MET A 407 1.49 -13.90 3.26
C MET A 407 0.08 -13.61 3.78
N SER A 408 -0.67 -12.75 3.08
CA SER A 408 -2.04 -12.36 3.43
C SER A 408 -2.88 -12.16 2.18
N GLU A 409 -4.20 -12.25 2.32
CA GLU A 409 -5.15 -11.97 1.23
C GLU A 409 -5.95 -10.68 1.45
N ALA A 410 -6.25 -10.00 0.34
CA ALA A 410 -7.07 -8.80 0.24
C ALA A 410 -8.30 -9.10 -0.66
N PRO A 411 -9.54 -9.03 -0.13
CA PRO A 411 -10.75 -9.32 -0.89
C PRO A 411 -10.86 -8.46 -2.16
N GLN A 412 -11.34 -9.03 -3.27
CA GLN A 412 -11.43 -8.32 -4.56
C GLN A 412 -12.23 -7.00 -4.45
N ALA A 413 -13.31 -6.98 -3.67
CA ALA A 413 -14.10 -5.77 -3.41
C ALA A 413 -13.27 -4.65 -2.76
N ALA A 414 -12.41 -4.99 -1.78
CA ALA A 414 -11.49 -4.06 -1.14
C ALA A 414 -10.44 -3.51 -2.12
N ARG A 415 -9.94 -4.34 -3.05
CA ARG A 415 -8.99 -3.90 -4.09
C ARG A 415 -9.62 -2.87 -5.03
N TYR A 416 -10.87 -3.08 -5.45
CA TYR A 416 -11.59 -2.11 -6.27
C TYR A 416 -11.96 -0.83 -5.50
N ALA A 417 -12.36 -0.96 -4.23
CA ALA A 417 -12.62 0.19 -3.37
C ALA A 417 -11.36 1.07 -3.16
N LEU A 418 -10.17 0.47 -3.02
CA LEU A 418 -8.90 1.21 -2.97
C LEU A 418 -8.63 2.03 -4.24
N ILE A 419 -8.93 1.46 -5.41
CA ILE A 419 -8.68 2.13 -6.70
C ILE A 419 -9.67 3.28 -6.91
N ALA A 420 -10.95 3.06 -6.60
CA ALA A 420 -11.96 4.12 -6.59
C ALA A 420 -11.56 5.26 -5.63
N HIS A 421 -11.10 4.93 -4.43
CA HIS A 421 -10.64 5.90 -3.43
C HIS A 421 -9.48 6.78 -3.93
N VAL A 422 -8.50 6.19 -4.63
CA VAL A 422 -7.41 6.93 -5.27
C VAL A 422 -7.94 7.85 -6.39
N VAL A 423 -8.92 7.42 -7.18
CA VAL A 423 -9.53 8.27 -8.22
C VAL A 423 -10.33 9.43 -7.62
N HIS A 424 -11.15 9.20 -6.59
CA HIS A 424 -11.87 10.25 -5.89
C HIS A 424 -10.92 11.30 -5.28
N LEU A 425 -9.80 10.86 -4.69
CA LEU A 425 -8.75 11.75 -4.21
C LEU A 425 -8.11 12.58 -5.34
N VAL A 426 -7.76 11.96 -6.48
CA VAL A 426 -7.17 12.67 -7.64
C VAL A 426 -8.13 13.69 -8.28
N ASN A 427 -9.43 13.46 -8.16
CA ASN A 427 -10.50 14.36 -8.58
C ASN A 427 -10.90 15.40 -7.51
N LYS A 428 -10.32 15.38 -6.31
CA LYS A 428 -10.74 16.17 -5.14
C LYS A 428 -12.23 15.98 -4.77
N ASP A 429 -12.86 14.86 -5.11
CA ASP A 429 -14.21 14.52 -4.62
C ASP A 429 -14.13 13.87 -3.23
N PHE A 430 -13.87 14.70 -2.23
CA PHE A 430 -13.82 14.28 -0.82
C PHE A 430 -15.15 13.71 -0.31
N LYS A 431 -16.28 13.99 -0.98
CA LYS A 431 -17.59 13.40 -0.62
C LYS A 431 -17.71 11.97 -1.13
N ALA A 432 -17.19 11.67 -2.32
CA ALA A 432 -17.08 10.31 -2.82
C ALA A 432 -16.04 9.52 -2.02
N MET A 433 -14.88 10.13 -1.76
CA MET A 433 -13.82 9.58 -0.91
C MET A 433 -14.34 9.11 0.47
N CYS A 434 -15.23 9.90 1.10
CA CYS A 434 -15.89 9.49 2.35
C CYS A 434 -16.84 8.29 2.21
N ARG A 435 -17.52 8.13 1.07
CA ARG A 435 -18.41 6.98 0.82
C ARG A 435 -17.62 5.68 0.64
N ASP A 436 -16.39 5.77 0.12
CA ASP A 436 -15.53 4.59 -0.02
C ASP A 436 -15.18 3.96 1.32
N TYR A 437 -15.15 4.72 2.42
CA TYR A 437 -14.89 4.14 3.75
C TYR A 437 -15.90 3.07 4.15
N TYR A 438 -17.12 3.08 3.60
CA TYR A 438 -18.08 1.98 3.79
C TYR A 438 -17.77 0.75 2.90
N ALA A 439 -17.14 0.94 1.74
CA ALA A 439 -16.73 -0.12 0.82
C ALA A 439 -15.36 -0.72 1.19
N LEU A 440 -14.51 0.06 1.85
CA LEU A 440 -13.24 -0.32 2.45
C LEU A 440 -13.41 -0.99 3.83
N GLU A 441 -14.64 -1.02 4.37
CA GLU A 441 -14.99 -1.49 5.73
C GLU A 441 -14.34 -0.67 6.87
N PHE A 442 -13.85 0.53 6.54
CA PHE A 442 -13.19 1.46 7.47
C PHE A 442 -14.17 2.11 8.46
N ILE A 443 -15.43 2.29 8.06
CA ILE A 443 -16.49 2.92 8.85
C ILE A 443 -17.79 2.11 8.68
N ASP A 444 -18.56 1.95 9.76
CA ASP A 444 -19.88 1.32 9.71
C ASP A 444 -20.90 2.23 8.99
N ARG A 445 -21.76 1.63 8.17
CA ARG A 445 -22.81 2.35 7.41
C ARG A 445 -23.81 3.11 8.28
N SER A 446 -23.87 2.86 9.59
CA SER A 446 -24.67 3.65 10.52
C SER A 446 -24.09 5.02 10.88
N ILE A 447 -22.83 5.30 10.53
CA ILE A 447 -22.08 6.49 10.96
C ILE A 447 -22.03 7.50 9.82
N ASP A 448 -22.53 8.72 10.03
CA ASP A 448 -22.45 9.79 9.02
C ASP A 448 -21.01 10.27 8.82
N THR A 449 -20.47 10.05 7.62
CA THR A 449 -19.13 10.49 7.18
C THR A 449 -19.09 11.93 6.66
N SER A 450 -20.22 12.63 6.56
CA SER A 450 -20.27 14.01 6.06
C SER A 450 -19.35 15.00 6.81
N PRO A 451 -19.15 14.90 8.14
CA PRO A 451 -18.21 15.75 8.88
C PRO A 451 -16.72 15.49 8.56
N ILE A 452 -16.39 14.33 7.96
CA ILE A 452 -15.00 13.94 7.65
C ILE A 452 -14.50 14.65 6.39
N ALA A 453 -15.39 14.90 5.41
CA ALA A 453 -15.01 15.47 4.12
C ALA A 453 -14.31 16.85 4.20
N PRO A 454 -14.72 17.80 5.06
CA PRO A 454 -13.99 19.05 5.27
C PRO A 454 -12.58 18.85 5.85
N ALA A 455 -12.41 17.93 6.80
CA ALA A 455 -11.10 17.64 7.41
C ALA A 455 -10.14 16.97 6.42
N LEU A 456 -10.66 16.08 5.57
CA LEU A 456 -9.90 15.53 4.44
C LEU A 456 -9.56 16.59 3.40
N ALA A 457 -10.48 17.51 3.09
CA ALA A 457 -10.20 18.61 2.17
C ALA A 457 -9.10 19.53 2.70
N GLU A 458 -9.16 19.93 3.97
CA GLU A 458 -8.13 20.75 4.61
C GLU A 458 -6.76 20.08 4.58
N PHE A 459 -6.68 18.80 4.92
CA PHE A 459 -5.43 18.03 4.86
C PHE A 459 -4.94 17.84 3.41
N PHE A 460 -5.82 17.40 2.50
CA PHE A 460 -5.41 17.06 1.15
C PHE A 460 -5.22 18.27 0.25
N ASP A 461 -5.85 19.42 0.47
CA ASP A 461 -5.56 20.61 -0.35
C ASP A 461 -4.15 21.15 -0.07
N ASP A 462 -3.68 21.19 1.18
CA ASP A 462 -2.28 21.53 1.53
C ASP A 462 -1.27 20.53 0.92
N VAL A 463 -1.63 19.24 0.97
CA VAL A 463 -0.87 18.11 0.42
C VAL A 463 -0.91 18.04 -1.12
N LEU A 464 -1.96 18.52 -1.80
CA LEU A 464 -2.12 18.47 -3.26
C LEU A 464 -1.65 19.75 -3.96
N ASP A 465 -1.69 20.91 -3.28
CA ASP A 465 -1.09 22.16 -3.76
C ASP A 465 0.45 22.10 -3.63
N THR A 466 0.95 21.36 -2.64
CA THR A 466 2.28 20.75 -2.71
C THR A 466 2.27 19.69 -3.82
N ASN A 467 3.21 19.73 -4.77
CA ASN A 467 3.23 18.70 -5.82
C ASN A 467 3.31 17.29 -5.20
N VAL A 468 2.32 16.43 -5.48
CA VAL A 468 2.16 15.08 -4.91
C VAL A 468 3.42 14.22 -5.09
N SER A 469 4.20 14.45 -6.15
CA SER A 469 5.49 13.78 -6.35
C SER A 469 6.56 14.15 -5.32
N ASN A 470 6.38 15.20 -4.52
CA ASN A 470 7.37 15.70 -3.55
C ASN A 470 7.12 15.21 -2.12
N LEU A 471 5.98 14.58 -1.85
CA LEU A 471 5.61 14.08 -0.53
C LEU A 471 6.17 12.69 -0.26
N ASN A 472 6.49 12.43 1.01
CA ASN A 472 6.88 11.11 1.48
C ASN A 472 5.61 10.36 1.92
N PHE A 473 5.47 9.09 1.55
CA PHE A 473 4.29 8.30 1.90
C PHE A 473 4.11 8.19 3.42
N LYS A 474 5.20 8.01 4.18
CA LYS A 474 5.14 8.09 5.65
C LYS A 474 4.45 9.37 6.17
N ALA A 475 4.74 10.54 5.60
CA ALA A 475 4.15 11.80 6.07
C ALA A 475 2.63 11.86 5.79
N ILE A 476 2.18 11.24 4.70
CA ILE A 476 0.74 11.10 4.40
C ILE A 476 0.08 10.12 5.37
N VAL A 477 0.74 9.00 5.70
CA VAL A 477 0.23 8.03 6.69
C VAL A 477 0.17 8.64 8.09
N ASP A 478 1.20 9.38 8.51
CA ASP A 478 1.25 10.04 9.82
C ASP A 478 0.15 11.11 9.92
N GLY A 479 0.03 11.99 8.91
CA GLY A 479 -0.99 13.06 8.90
C GLY A 479 -2.42 12.56 8.74
N LEU A 480 -2.65 11.52 7.93
CA LEU A 480 -3.93 10.83 7.87
C LEU A 480 -4.23 10.14 9.21
N GLY A 481 -3.22 9.60 9.90
CA GLY A 481 -3.33 9.03 11.25
C GLY A 481 -3.98 9.98 12.25
N ASP A 482 -3.56 11.25 12.27
CA ASP A 482 -4.15 12.29 13.14
C ASP A 482 -5.64 12.56 12.82
N VAL A 483 -6.08 12.39 11.56
CA VAL A 483 -7.50 12.44 11.18
C VAL A 483 -8.23 11.15 11.58
N LEU A 484 -7.65 9.98 11.31
CA LEU A 484 -8.22 8.68 11.65
C LEU A 484 -8.46 8.53 13.16
N PHE A 485 -7.58 9.10 14.00
CA PHE A 485 -7.74 9.12 15.47
C PHE A 485 -8.92 9.97 15.99
N GLN A 486 -9.45 10.89 15.18
CA GLN A 486 -10.56 11.78 15.58
C GLN A 486 -11.94 11.16 15.31
N TYR A 487 -12.01 10.13 14.46
CA TYR A 487 -13.24 9.50 13.99
C TYR A 487 -13.24 8.00 14.33
N PRO A 488 -14.42 7.34 14.37
CA PRO A 488 -14.53 5.93 14.79
C PRO A 488 -14.11 4.95 13.67
N PHE A 489 -12.90 5.11 13.13
CA PHE A 489 -12.34 4.22 12.12
C PHE A 489 -12.02 2.83 12.69
N ARG A 490 -12.33 1.81 11.89
CA ARG A 490 -11.97 0.41 12.12
C ARG A 490 -11.24 -0.09 10.87
N VAL A 491 -9.92 0.03 10.85
CA VAL A 491 -9.11 -0.40 9.70
C VAL A 491 -9.00 -1.93 9.71
N PRO A 492 -9.53 -2.67 8.72
CA PRO A 492 -9.33 -4.11 8.64
C PRO A 492 -7.84 -4.43 8.56
N ALA A 493 -7.41 -5.44 9.30
CA ALA A 493 -6.01 -5.63 9.61
C ALA A 493 -5.12 -5.97 8.40
N TYR A 494 -5.70 -6.45 7.29
CA TYR A 494 -4.94 -6.58 6.04
C TYR A 494 -4.45 -5.22 5.53
N TYR A 495 -5.22 -4.13 5.61
CA TYR A 495 -4.73 -2.80 5.20
C TYR A 495 -3.56 -2.30 6.06
N ALA A 496 -3.53 -2.61 7.37
CA ALA A 496 -2.38 -2.30 8.20
C ALA A 496 -1.11 -3.04 7.73
N LEU A 497 -1.24 -4.28 7.26
CA LEU A 497 -0.14 -5.02 6.61
C LEU A 497 0.26 -4.40 5.26
N ILE A 498 -0.70 -3.93 4.46
CA ILE A 498 -0.42 -3.21 3.21
C ILE A 498 0.41 -1.95 3.48
N LEU A 499 -0.01 -1.12 4.44
CA LEU A 499 0.71 0.09 4.85
C LEU A 499 2.10 -0.23 5.39
N ARG A 500 2.26 -1.30 6.19
CA ARG A 500 3.57 -1.79 6.64
C ARG A 500 4.46 -2.14 5.44
N SER A 501 3.96 -2.98 4.54
CA SER A 501 4.72 -3.53 3.41
C SER A 501 5.30 -2.40 2.54
N LEU A 502 4.46 -1.42 2.18
CA LEU A 502 4.88 -0.22 1.43
C LEU A 502 5.82 0.69 2.24
N SER A 503 5.58 0.88 3.55
CA SER A 503 6.45 1.71 4.40
C SER A 503 7.86 1.13 4.60
N VAL A 504 7.97 -0.20 4.65
CA VAL A 504 9.25 -0.91 4.75
C VAL A 504 10.08 -0.71 3.48
N LEU A 505 9.44 -0.80 2.30
CA LEU A 505 10.07 -0.54 1.01
C LEU A 505 10.46 0.95 0.85
N GLU A 506 9.57 1.91 1.17
CA GLU A 506 9.93 3.33 1.15
C GLU A 506 11.08 3.64 2.12
N GLY A 507 11.06 3.08 3.32
CA GLY A 507 12.13 3.26 4.31
C GLY A 507 13.48 2.74 3.82
N LEU A 508 13.51 1.62 3.11
CA LEU A 508 14.71 1.10 2.46
C LEU A 508 15.19 2.04 1.33
N ALA A 509 14.29 2.50 0.48
CA ALA A 509 14.62 3.43 -0.60
C ALA A 509 15.17 4.77 -0.08
N LEU A 510 14.50 5.39 0.91
CA LEU A 510 14.93 6.63 1.57
C LEU A 510 16.27 6.48 2.28
N SER A 511 16.64 5.26 2.69
CA SER A 511 17.97 4.98 3.22
C SER A 511 19.06 5.13 2.15
N ALA A 512 18.76 4.83 0.89
CA ALA A 512 19.68 4.90 -0.25
C ALA A 512 19.65 6.28 -0.95
N ASP A 513 18.45 6.79 -1.25
CA ASP A 513 18.20 8.11 -1.84
C ASP A 513 17.18 8.89 -1.01
N ARG A 514 17.61 9.98 -0.38
CA ARG A 514 16.74 10.85 0.43
C ARG A 514 15.67 11.58 -0.38
N ASN A 515 15.84 11.68 -1.69
CA ASN A 515 14.90 12.28 -2.61
C ASN A 515 13.93 11.26 -3.22
N TYR A 516 13.94 10.01 -2.74
CA TYR A 516 13.01 8.97 -3.18
C TYR A 516 11.55 9.31 -2.84
N LYS A 517 10.62 8.93 -3.72
CA LYS A 517 9.20 9.29 -3.65
C LYS A 517 8.33 8.13 -4.09
N LEU A 518 7.77 7.39 -3.12
CA LEU A 518 6.98 6.17 -3.39
C LEU A 518 5.83 6.42 -4.37
N LEU A 519 5.05 7.49 -4.17
CA LEU A 519 3.88 7.79 -5.02
C LEU A 519 4.26 8.06 -6.48
N ALA A 520 5.38 8.73 -6.73
CA ALA A 520 5.86 8.99 -8.09
C ALA A 520 6.29 7.71 -8.82
N ARG A 521 6.75 6.69 -8.07
CA ARG A 521 7.14 5.36 -8.59
C ARG A 521 5.95 4.43 -8.75
N ALA A 522 4.92 4.57 -7.92
CA ALA A 522 3.66 3.84 -8.03
C ALA A 522 2.75 4.31 -9.18
N TYR A 523 2.83 5.60 -9.55
CA TYR A 523 1.91 6.19 -10.54
C TYR A 523 1.95 5.53 -11.94
N PRO A 524 3.12 5.20 -12.54
CA PRO A 524 3.19 4.45 -13.81
C PRO A 524 2.37 3.16 -13.83
N TYR A 525 2.48 2.35 -12.78
CA TYR A 525 1.73 1.10 -12.67
C TYR A 525 0.22 1.35 -12.57
N MET A 526 -0.22 2.30 -11.74
CA MET A 526 -1.64 2.66 -11.62
C MET A 526 -2.19 3.21 -12.95
N ALA A 527 -1.41 4.05 -13.65
CA ALA A 527 -1.77 4.61 -14.94
C ALA A 527 -1.90 3.53 -16.03
N ARG A 528 -0.96 2.58 -16.11
CA ARG A 528 -1.05 1.39 -16.98
C ARG A 528 -2.33 0.61 -16.67
N ARG A 529 -2.60 0.38 -15.40
CA ARG A 529 -3.71 -0.46 -14.97
C ARG A 529 -5.08 0.14 -15.31
N LEU A 530 -5.31 1.42 -15.01
CA LEU A 530 -6.56 2.11 -15.35
C LEU A 530 -6.84 2.09 -16.87
N LEU A 531 -5.79 2.07 -17.69
CA LEU A 531 -5.91 1.90 -19.14
C LEU A 531 -6.19 0.45 -19.54
N THR A 532 -5.46 -0.54 -19.02
CA THR A 532 -5.43 -1.90 -19.57
C THR A 532 -6.40 -2.89 -18.92
N ASP A 533 -6.80 -2.69 -17.66
CA ASP A 533 -7.70 -3.59 -16.92
C ASP A 533 -9.15 -3.46 -17.43
N PRO A 534 -9.80 -4.55 -17.89
CA PRO A 534 -11.15 -4.50 -18.45
C PRO A 534 -12.26 -4.57 -17.39
N SER A 535 -11.95 -4.66 -16.09
CA SER A 535 -12.98 -4.82 -15.06
C SER A 535 -13.93 -3.61 -14.99
N PRO A 536 -15.26 -3.82 -14.87
CA PRO A 536 -16.24 -2.72 -14.92
C PRO A 536 -15.99 -1.61 -13.88
N GLN A 537 -15.48 -1.98 -12.71
CA GLN A 537 -15.13 -1.05 -11.63
C GLN A 537 -13.98 -0.13 -12.04
N LEU A 538 -12.91 -0.66 -12.64
CA LEU A 538 -11.80 0.18 -13.13
C LEU A 538 -12.18 0.97 -14.37
N ARG A 539 -13.08 0.45 -15.21
CA ARG A 539 -13.66 1.22 -16.31
C ARG A 539 -14.44 2.44 -15.79
N GLN A 540 -15.28 2.27 -14.78
CA GLN A 540 -15.95 3.41 -14.12
C GLN A 540 -14.94 4.41 -13.53
N SER A 541 -13.94 3.94 -12.77
CA SER A 541 -12.91 4.84 -12.21
C SER A 541 -12.05 5.52 -13.29
N PHE A 542 -11.85 4.88 -14.44
CA PHE A 542 -11.22 5.50 -15.60
C PHE A 542 -12.11 6.56 -16.25
N GLU A 543 -13.41 6.29 -16.42
CA GLU A 543 -14.40 7.27 -16.89
C GLU A 543 -14.41 8.52 -16.01
N GLU A 544 -14.53 8.34 -14.70
CA GLU A 544 -14.53 9.41 -13.69
C GLU A 544 -13.24 10.23 -13.69
N LEU A 545 -12.09 9.63 -14.03
CA LEU A 545 -10.80 10.34 -14.09
C LEU A 545 -10.66 11.22 -15.35
N ILE A 546 -11.25 10.81 -16.48
CA ILE A 546 -11.12 11.48 -17.78
C ILE A 546 -12.34 12.33 -18.18
N LEU A 547 -13.47 12.22 -17.48
CA LEU A 547 -14.65 13.05 -17.66
C LEU A 547 -14.84 14.01 -16.47
N GLU A 548 -15.28 15.24 -16.76
CA GLU A 548 -15.65 16.24 -15.75
C GLU A 548 -16.88 16.99 -16.29
N GLU A 549 -18.00 16.93 -15.57
CA GLU A 549 -19.32 17.46 -16.00
C GLU A 549 -19.80 17.00 -17.40
N GLY A 550 -19.24 15.90 -17.93
CA GLY A 550 -19.52 15.37 -19.27
C GLY A 550 -18.60 15.91 -20.39
N GLU A 551 -17.59 16.72 -20.07
CA GLU A 551 -16.51 17.09 -21.01
C GLU A 551 -15.22 16.26 -20.78
N LEU A 552 -14.38 16.13 -21.81
CA LEU A 552 -13.17 15.30 -21.78
C LEU A 552 -11.92 16.05 -21.30
N ARG A 553 -11.27 15.48 -20.29
CA ARG A 553 -10.04 15.98 -19.66
C ARG A 553 -8.80 15.46 -20.39
N TRP A 554 -8.55 15.93 -21.62
CA TRP A 554 -7.40 15.51 -22.43
C TRP A 554 -6.06 15.49 -21.67
N ASN A 555 -5.79 16.49 -20.82
CA ASN A 555 -4.55 16.56 -20.05
C ASN A 555 -4.39 15.35 -19.09
N ARG A 556 -5.48 14.78 -18.57
CA ARG A 556 -5.47 13.56 -17.74
C ARG A 556 -5.20 12.33 -18.60
N MET A 557 -5.88 12.20 -19.75
CA MET A 557 -5.66 11.12 -20.72
C MET A 557 -4.21 11.07 -21.23
N GLU A 558 -3.68 12.22 -21.67
CA GLU A 558 -2.30 12.37 -22.13
C GLU A 558 -1.29 12.02 -21.02
N ASN A 559 -1.57 12.38 -19.76
CA ASN A 559 -0.73 12.00 -18.63
C ASN A 559 -0.78 10.49 -18.37
N LEU A 560 -1.96 9.87 -18.36
CA LEU A 560 -2.09 8.41 -18.20
C LEU A 560 -1.30 7.66 -19.26
N LEU A 561 -1.44 8.04 -20.54
CA LEU A 561 -0.72 7.41 -21.66
C LEU A 561 0.80 7.64 -21.64
N ARG A 562 1.26 8.76 -21.07
CA ARG A 562 2.69 9.06 -20.90
C ARG A 562 3.31 8.28 -19.75
N GLU A 563 2.61 8.21 -18.63
CA GLU A 563 3.12 7.59 -17.40
C GLU A 563 2.98 6.07 -17.44
N SER A 564 1.93 5.52 -18.06
CA SER A 564 1.76 4.07 -18.25
C SER A 564 2.94 3.44 -19.00
N ARG A 565 3.50 4.15 -20.00
CA ARG A 565 4.67 3.72 -20.79
C ARG A 565 5.95 3.56 -19.97
N LYS A 566 5.97 3.99 -18.70
CA LYS A 566 7.10 3.84 -17.77
C LYS A 566 6.97 2.59 -16.87
N SER A 567 5.83 1.90 -16.90
CA SER A 567 5.63 0.64 -16.17
C SER A 567 6.47 -0.48 -16.80
N MET A 568 7.02 -1.38 -15.98
CA MET A 568 8.01 -2.38 -16.44
C MET A 568 7.49 -3.34 -17.53
N ASP A 569 6.19 -3.63 -17.55
CA ASP A 569 5.53 -4.54 -18.50
C ASP A 569 4.53 -3.84 -19.45
N PHE A 570 4.72 -2.55 -19.74
CA PHE A 570 3.79 -1.83 -20.63
C PHE A 570 3.79 -2.42 -22.06
N ASP A 571 2.74 -3.15 -22.40
CA ASP A 571 2.46 -3.59 -23.76
C ASP A 571 1.43 -2.66 -24.44
N ALA A 572 1.88 -1.96 -25.48
CA ALA A 572 1.02 -1.11 -26.31
C ALA A 572 -0.12 -1.89 -27.00
N SER A 573 0.01 -3.20 -27.19
CA SER A 573 -1.06 -4.05 -27.74
C SER A 573 -2.26 -4.17 -26.79
N GLN A 574 -2.07 -4.02 -25.48
CA GLN A 574 -3.18 -4.04 -24.53
C GLN A 574 -4.13 -2.84 -24.67
N LEU A 575 -3.71 -1.76 -25.35
CA LEU A 575 -4.58 -0.62 -25.66
C LEU A 575 -5.76 -0.99 -26.58
N TRP A 576 -5.71 -2.15 -27.28
CA TRP A 576 -6.90 -2.67 -27.98
C TRP A 576 -8.08 -2.92 -27.02
N LEU A 577 -7.83 -3.28 -25.76
CA LEU A 577 -8.87 -3.48 -24.74
C LEU A 577 -9.65 -2.19 -24.40
N LEU A 578 -9.05 -1.01 -24.58
CA LEU A 578 -9.75 0.28 -24.46
C LEU A 578 -10.64 0.56 -25.66
N LEU A 579 -10.16 0.22 -26.87
CA LEU A 579 -10.93 0.39 -28.09
C LEU A 579 -12.15 -0.54 -28.11
N ASP A 580 -11.96 -1.81 -27.76
CA ASP A 580 -13.04 -2.80 -27.62
C ASP A 580 -14.06 -2.33 -26.58
N TRP A 581 -13.61 -1.85 -25.41
CA TRP A 581 -14.50 -1.29 -24.39
C TRP A 581 -15.28 -0.06 -24.89
N LEU A 582 -14.61 0.88 -25.57
CA LEU A 582 -15.23 2.11 -26.11
C LEU A 582 -16.36 1.82 -27.12
N VAL A 583 -16.20 0.77 -27.95
CA VAL A 583 -17.23 0.35 -28.90
C VAL A 583 -18.26 -0.62 -28.30
N SER A 584 -17.96 -1.27 -27.17
CA SER A 584 -18.92 -2.04 -26.35
C SER A 584 -19.89 -1.15 -25.59
N ASP A 585 -21.08 -1.65 -25.24
CA ASP A 585 -22.13 -0.86 -24.56
C ASP A 585 -21.71 -0.20 -23.25
N GLN A 586 -20.67 -0.70 -22.57
CA GLN A 586 -20.11 -0.08 -21.37
C GLN A 586 -19.56 1.33 -21.66
N GLY A 587 -18.82 1.52 -22.76
CA GLY A 587 -18.22 2.81 -23.11
C GLY A 587 -19.21 3.88 -23.61
N ARG A 588 -20.53 3.64 -23.60
CA ARG A 588 -21.55 4.53 -24.17
C ARG A 588 -21.52 5.95 -23.57
N SER A 589 -21.22 6.08 -22.28
CA SER A 589 -21.03 7.35 -21.56
C SER A 589 -19.98 8.25 -22.21
N ILE A 590 -18.88 7.66 -22.68
CA ILE A 590 -17.71 8.36 -23.25
C ILE A 590 -17.91 8.70 -24.73
N ARG A 591 -18.63 7.86 -25.49
CA ARG A 591 -18.78 8.04 -26.95
C ARG A 591 -19.33 9.42 -27.33
N GLY A 592 -20.30 9.94 -26.57
CA GLY A 592 -20.91 11.26 -26.80
C GLY A 592 -19.91 12.41 -26.61
N PRO A 593 -19.31 12.57 -25.42
CA PRO A 593 -18.23 13.52 -25.17
C PRO A 593 -17.08 13.41 -26.16
N LEU A 594 -16.63 12.19 -26.48
CA LEU A 594 -15.56 11.95 -27.44
C LEU A 594 -15.93 12.36 -28.86
N ALA A 595 -17.14 12.05 -29.32
CA ALA A 595 -17.62 12.51 -30.62
C ALA A 595 -17.73 14.04 -30.68
N SER A 596 -18.22 14.69 -29.61
CA SER A 596 -18.32 16.15 -29.50
C SER A 596 -16.94 16.82 -29.59
N ASP A 597 -15.94 16.29 -28.89
CA ASP A 597 -14.58 16.81 -28.92
C ASP A 597 -13.84 16.50 -30.23
N LEU A 598 -14.07 15.34 -30.85
CA LEU A 598 -13.59 15.06 -32.21
C LEU A 598 -14.19 16.03 -33.24
N VAL A 599 -15.47 16.38 -33.10
CA VAL A 599 -16.12 17.44 -33.89
C VAL A 599 -15.46 18.80 -33.64
N ARG A 600 -15.18 19.17 -32.38
CA ARG A 600 -14.45 20.41 -32.04
C ARG A 600 -13.05 20.44 -32.68
N LEU A 601 -12.28 19.35 -32.59
CA LEU A 601 -10.92 19.22 -33.17
C LEU A 601 -10.93 19.32 -34.70
N LEU A 602 -11.86 18.62 -35.38
CA LEU A 602 -12.01 18.65 -36.83
C LEU A 602 -12.50 20.03 -37.34
N ASP A 603 -13.41 20.67 -36.61
CA ASP A 603 -13.96 21.98 -36.94
C ASP A 603 -12.95 23.13 -36.72
N ALA A 604 -12.13 23.05 -35.67
CA ALA A 604 -11.05 24.01 -35.36
C ALA A 604 -9.86 23.88 -36.32
N SER A 605 -9.47 22.65 -36.68
CA SER A 605 -8.43 22.41 -37.69
C SER A 605 -8.88 22.86 -39.08
N THR A 606 -10.10 22.52 -39.52
CA THR A 606 -10.69 23.01 -40.78
C THR A 606 -10.83 24.54 -40.79
N ALA A 607 -11.16 25.16 -39.65
CA ALA A 607 -11.15 26.61 -39.48
C ALA A 607 -9.75 27.21 -39.75
N GLU A 608 -8.72 26.66 -39.14
CA GLU A 608 -7.32 27.10 -39.36
C GLU A 608 -6.92 26.94 -40.84
N SER A 609 -7.28 25.83 -41.49
CA SER A 609 -7.09 25.62 -42.94
C SER A 609 -7.62 26.76 -43.78
N VAL A 610 -8.87 27.15 -43.54
CA VAL A 610 -9.58 28.18 -44.30
C VAL A 610 -8.96 29.54 -44.02
N ARG A 611 -8.61 29.85 -42.76
CA ARG A 611 -7.92 31.10 -42.39
C ARG A 611 -6.55 31.21 -43.06
N GLN A 612 -5.76 30.13 -43.13
CA GLN A 612 -4.46 30.12 -43.81
C GLN A 612 -4.59 30.28 -45.34
N ARG A 613 -5.47 29.50 -45.99
CA ARG A 613 -5.71 29.62 -47.45
C ARG A 613 -6.23 31.01 -47.82
N ALA A 614 -7.15 31.58 -47.04
CA ALA A 614 -7.71 32.91 -47.33
C ALA A 614 -6.66 34.03 -47.18
N ARG A 615 -5.78 33.94 -46.17
CA ARG A 615 -4.62 34.85 -46.02
C ARG A 615 -3.64 34.73 -47.19
N GLN A 616 -3.34 33.50 -47.64
CA GLN A 616 -2.51 33.26 -48.82
C GLN A 616 -3.12 33.80 -50.12
N ALA A 617 -4.46 33.76 -50.24
CA ALA A 617 -5.20 34.31 -51.37
C ALA A 617 -5.42 35.84 -51.29
N GLY A 618 -4.81 36.54 -50.33
CA GLY A 618 -4.92 37.99 -50.17
C GLY A 618 -6.28 38.51 -49.65
N ALA A 619 -7.10 37.64 -49.06
CA ALA A 619 -8.37 38.06 -48.47
C ALA A 619 -8.14 38.96 -47.24
N GLY A 620 -8.83 40.11 -47.20
CA GLY A 620 -8.75 41.04 -46.06
C GLY A 620 -9.20 40.39 -44.75
N SER A 621 -8.53 40.72 -43.64
CA SER A 621 -8.75 40.12 -42.31
C SER A 621 -10.23 40.08 -41.91
N GLY A 622 -10.95 41.21 -42.06
CA GLY A 622 -12.37 41.29 -41.72
C GLY A 622 -13.31 40.40 -42.55
N LEU A 623 -12.87 39.84 -43.69
CA LEU A 623 -13.62 38.78 -44.40
C LEU A 623 -13.30 37.40 -43.81
N VAL A 624 -12.02 37.16 -43.51
CA VAL A 624 -11.51 35.91 -42.91
C VAL A 624 -12.10 35.69 -41.52
N ASP A 625 -12.13 36.73 -40.70
CA ASP A 625 -12.66 36.70 -39.33
C ASP A 625 -14.21 36.61 -39.29
N ARG A 626 -14.90 36.95 -40.40
CA ARG A 626 -16.34 36.68 -40.60
C ARG A 626 -16.62 35.26 -41.10
N LEU A 627 -15.76 34.73 -41.96
CA LEU A 627 -15.85 33.35 -42.48
C LEU A 627 -15.56 32.32 -41.39
N VAL A 628 -14.60 32.63 -40.51
CA VAL A 628 -14.14 31.76 -39.43
C VAL A 628 -13.73 32.64 -38.23
N PRO A 629 -14.66 33.00 -37.33
CA PRO A 629 -14.32 33.71 -36.10
C PRO A 629 -13.40 32.85 -35.22
N THR A 630 -12.37 33.47 -34.65
CA THR A 630 -11.44 32.78 -33.73
C THR A 630 -11.92 32.92 -32.29
N HIS A 631 -12.38 31.84 -31.65
CA HIS A 631 -12.53 31.82 -30.21
C HIS A 631 -11.21 31.45 -29.52
N ALA A 632 -10.97 31.95 -28.31
CA ALA A 632 -9.72 31.69 -27.57
C ALA A 632 -9.47 30.19 -27.31
N ALA A 633 -10.54 29.41 -27.13
CA ALA A 633 -10.47 27.95 -26.98
C ALA A 633 -10.11 27.20 -28.28
N ASP A 634 -10.39 27.78 -29.45
CA ASP A 634 -10.15 27.12 -30.75
C ASP A 634 -8.65 27.01 -31.07
N GLN A 635 -7.82 27.94 -30.60
CA GLN A 635 -6.37 27.91 -30.85
C GLN A 635 -5.68 26.74 -30.15
N GLN A 636 -5.97 26.51 -28.87
CA GLN A 636 -5.46 25.34 -28.13
C GLN A 636 -5.98 24.03 -28.73
N THR A 637 -7.27 24.02 -29.12
CA THR A 637 -7.91 22.87 -29.79
C THR A 637 -7.24 22.55 -31.13
N ALA A 638 -6.97 23.56 -31.97
CA ALA A 638 -6.28 23.39 -33.25
C ALA A 638 -4.81 22.94 -33.09
N GLN A 639 -4.10 23.44 -32.07
CA GLN A 639 -2.75 22.97 -31.73
C GLN A 639 -2.77 21.49 -31.32
N ARG A 640 -3.69 21.07 -30.43
CA ARG A 640 -3.85 19.65 -30.06
C ARG A 640 -4.20 18.78 -31.26
N ALA A 641 -5.12 19.22 -32.12
CA ALA A 641 -5.47 18.50 -33.35
C ALA A 641 -4.25 18.28 -34.27
N THR A 642 -3.39 19.30 -34.41
CA THR A 642 -2.16 19.23 -35.24
C THR A 642 -1.15 18.23 -34.67
N LEU A 643 -0.95 18.21 -33.35
CA LEU A 643 -0.06 17.26 -32.67
C LEU A 643 -0.57 15.81 -32.79
N LEU A 644 -1.85 15.58 -32.55
CA LEU A 644 -2.48 14.26 -32.68
C LEU A 644 -2.41 13.75 -34.13
N TRP A 645 -2.68 14.60 -35.11
CA TRP A 645 -2.58 14.25 -36.53
C TRP A 645 -1.15 13.87 -36.94
N GLY A 646 -0.16 14.64 -36.49
CA GLY A 646 1.26 14.33 -36.72
C GLY A 646 1.66 12.97 -36.13
N SER A 647 1.21 12.66 -34.92
CA SER A 647 1.50 11.38 -34.26
C SER A 647 0.81 10.20 -34.96
N LEU A 648 -0.46 10.34 -35.34
CA LEU A 648 -1.18 9.32 -36.12
C LEU A 648 -0.49 9.04 -37.46
N ARG A 649 -0.06 10.09 -38.17
CA ARG A 649 0.65 9.96 -39.44
C ARG A 649 2.00 9.25 -39.28
N GLN A 650 2.73 9.51 -38.19
CA GLN A 650 3.96 8.78 -37.87
C GLN A 650 3.69 7.30 -37.56
N GLN A 651 2.62 6.96 -36.84
CA GLN A 651 2.26 5.57 -36.57
C GLN A 651 1.83 4.83 -37.85
N LEU A 652 1.09 5.48 -38.74
CA LEU A 652 0.72 4.93 -40.05
C LEU A 652 1.97 4.67 -40.92
N ALA A 653 2.93 5.60 -40.95
CA ALA A 653 4.21 5.40 -41.63
C ALA A 653 4.98 4.19 -41.07
N ASN A 654 5.06 4.06 -39.74
CA ASN A 654 5.69 2.92 -39.07
C ASN A 654 4.97 1.59 -39.34
N ALA A 655 3.67 1.62 -39.62
CA ALA A 655 2.88 0.45 -40.03
C ALA A 655 2.99 0.13 -41.54
N GLY A 656 3.89 0.78 -42.27
CA GLY A 656 4.10 0.55 -43.70
C GLY A 656 3.01 1.14 -44.61
N VAL A 657 2.18 2.05 -44.10
CA VAL A 657 1.05 2.62 -44.83
C VAL A 657 1.51 3.85 -45.63
N PRO A 658 1.19 3.96 -46.94
CA PRO A 658 1.60 5.10 -47.78
C PRO A 658 0.90 6.42 -47.38
N VAL A 659 1.57 7.16 -46.49
CA VAL A 659 1.10 8.42 -45.87
C VAL A 659 1.22 9.65 -46.78
N GLU A 660 1.77 9.52 -48.00
CA GLU A 660 1.73 10.57 -49.02
C GLU A 660 0.31 10.84 -49.53
N SER A 661 -0.56 9.81 -49.46
CA SER A 661 -1.98 9.91 -49.84
C SER A 661 -2.86 10.65 -48.81
N LEU A 662 -2.33 10.91 -47.61
CA LEU A 662 -3.03 11.55 -46.50
C LEU A 662 -2.70 13.05 -46.42
N PRO A 663 -3.66 13.90 -45.98
CA PRO A 663 -3.43 15.34 -45.79
C PRO A 663 -2.17 15.66 -44.99
N GLY A 664 -1.39 16.62 -45.49
CA GLY A 664 -0.09 16.99 -44.90
C GLY A 664 -0.17 17.57 -43.48
N ASN A 665 1.00 17.76 -42.85
CA ASN A 665 1.10 18.38 -41.52
C ASN A 665 0.73 19.87 -41.55
N ASN A 666 0.93 20.53 -42.70
CA ASN A 666 0.22 21.78 -42.98
C ASN A 666 -1.24 21.43 -43.20
N VAL A 667 -2.13 21.98 -42.38
CA VAL A 667 -3.59 21.81 -42.50
C VAL A 667 -4.16 22.54 -43.73
N GLY A 668 -3.41 22.66 -44.82
CA GLY A 668 -3.87 23.14 -46.13
C GLY A 668 -4.61 22.08 -46.94
N GLY A 669 -5.02 20.96 -46.32
CA GLY A 669 -5.61 19.79 -46.95
C GLY A 669 -7.00 19.38 -46.44
N ALA A 670 -7.64 20.16 -45.54
CA ALA A 670 -9.05 19.94 -45.23
C ALA A 670 -9.89 20.21 -46.49
N PRO A 671 -10.68 19.25 -46.98
CA PRO A 671 -11.49 19.45 -48.17
C PRO A 671 -12.82 20.13 -47.77
N PRO A 672 -13.58 20.72 -48.71
CA PRO A 672 -14.85 21.38 -48.38
C PRO A 672 -15.84 20.41 -47.72
N ALA A 673 -16.87 20.94 -47.04
CA ALA A 673 -17.79 20.12 -46.22
C ALA A 673 -18.44 18.93 -46.96
N ALA A 674 -18.60 19.02 -48.29
CA ALA A 674 -19.07 17.93 -49.15
C ALA A 674 -18.13 16.71 -49.20
N ASP A 675 -16.82 16.93 -49.09
CA ASP A 675 -15.76 15.91 -49.21
C ASP A 675 -15.32 15.33 -47.86
N VAL A 676 -15.74 15.90 -46.73
CA VAL A 676 -15.43 15.38 -45.38
C VAL A 676 -15.87 13.93 -45.24
N ARG A 677 -17.01 13.55 -45.82
CA ARG A 677 -17.46 12.14 -45.88
C ARG A 677 -16.47 11.26 -46.63
N LYS A 678 -15.92 11.74 -47.76
CA LYS A 678 -14.94 11.01 -48.58
C LYS A 678 -13.61 10.86 -47.82
N ALA A 679 -13.14 11.93 -47.18
CA ALA A 679 -11.94 11.91 -46.35
C ALA A 679 -12.05 10.98 -45.13
N LEU A 680 -13.18 11.01 -44.40
CA LEU A 680 -13.44 10.08 -43.28
C LEU A 680 -13.54 8.63 -43.76
N THR A 681 -14.19 8.38 -44.90
CA THR A 681 -14.28 7.03 -45.49
C THR A 681 -12.91 6.52 -45.96
N GLN A 682 -12.11 7.39 -46.60
CA GLN A 682 -10.76 7.07 -47.03
C GLN A 682 -9.85 6.80 -45.82
N LEU A 683 -9.87 7.66 -44.79
CA LEU A 683 -9.15 7.46 -43.54
C LEU A 683 -9.55 6.14 -42.86
N SER A 684 -10.85 5.86 -42.75
CA SER A 684 -11.36 4.59 -42.20
C SER A 684 -10.90 3.38 -43.01
N THR A 685 -10.83 3.50 -44.34
CA THR A 685 -10.36 2.42 -45.22
C THR A 685 -8.86 2.18 -45.03
N THR A 686 -8.05 3.24 -45.06
CA THR A 686 -6.60 3.20 -44.80
C THR A 686 -6.29 2.64 -43.42
N LEU A 687 -7.02 3.06 -42.38
CA LEU A 687 -6.90 2.53 -41.01
C LEU A 687 -7.29 1.06 -40.91
N SER A 688 -8.35 0.63 -41.63
CA SER A 688 -8.80 -0.77 -41.64
C SER A 688 -7.81 -1.71 -42.32
N GLN A 689 -7.10 -1.23 -43.35
CA GLN A 689 -6.04 -1.99 -44.03
C GLN A 689 -4.76 -2.08 -43.18
N ALA A 690 -4.44 -1.02 -42.43
CA ALA A 690 -3.28 -0.96 -41.53
C ALA A 690 -3.44 -1.85 -40.28
N TRP A 691 -4.65 -1.93 -39.73
CA TRP A 691 -4.91 -2.63 -38.46
C TRP A 691 -6.19 -3.49 -38.53
N PRO A 692 -6.08 -4.80 -38.78
CA PRO A 692 -7.24 -5.71 -38.86
C PRO A 692 -8.11 -5.75 -37.60
N ARG A 693 -7.53 -5.60 -36.40
CA ARG A 693 -8.31 -5.47 -35.15
C ARG A 693 -9.15 -4.19 -35.11
N LEU A 694 -8.62 -3.07 -35.62
CA LEU A 694 -9.37 -1.82 -35.75
C LEU A 694 -10.54 -1.96 -36.71
N GLN A 695 -10.39 -2.73 -37.79
CA GLN A 695 -11.50 -3.06 -38.70
C GLN A 695 -12.63 -3.80 -37.98
N ALA A 696 -12.31 -4.79 -37.14
CA ALA A 696 -13.30 -5.52 -36.35
C ALA A 696 -14.04 -4.61 -35.35
N ALA A 697 -13.30 -3.76 -34.62
CA ALA A 697 -13.88 -2.77 -33.70
C ALA A 697 -14.79 -1.75 -34.42
N LEU A 698 -14.37 -1.25 -35.60
CA LEU A 698 -15.14 -0.28 -36.40
C LEU A 698 -16.45 -0.84 -36.96
N GLN A 699 -16.61 -2.17 -37.05
CA GLN A 699 -17.86 -2.79 -37.49
C GLN A 699 -18.93 -2.88 -36.40
N GLN A 700 -18.55 -2.75 -35.11
CA GLN A 700 -19.44 -2.87 -33.97
C GLN A 700 -20.49 -1.74 -33.91
N PRO A 701 -21.65 -1.95 -33.27
CA PRO A 701 -22.72 -0.94 -33.19
C PRO A 701 -22.26 0.39 -32.60
N GLY A 702 -21.47 0.37 -31.52
CA GLY A 702 -20.99 1.59 -30.87
C GLY A 702 -20.07 2.45 -31.73
N ALA A 703 -19.29 1.84 -32.63
CA ALA A 703 -18.50 2.58 -33.61
C ALA A 703 -19.41 3.32 -34.62
N ARG A 704 -20.52 2.69 -35.05
CA ARG A 704 -21.49 3.31 -35.97
C ARG A 704 -22.25 4.46 -35.32
N GLU A 705 -22.65 4.32 -34.05
CA GLU A 705 -23.23 5.42 -33.26
C GLU A 705 -22.28 6.63 -33.23
N MET A 706 -21.00 6.39 -32.93
CA MET A 706 -19.98 7.44 -32.84
C MET A 706 -19.71 8.13 -34.19
N GLN A 707 -19.63 7.35 -35.28
CA GLN A 707 -19.50 7.89 -36.65
C GLN A 707 -20.71 8.78 -37.02
N SER A 708 -21.93 8.34 -36.68
CA SER A 708 -23.15 9.12 -36.89
C SER A 708 -23.14 10.42 -36.09
N ALA A 709 -22.74 10.36 -34.81
CA ALA A 709 -22.63 11.53 -33.95
C ALA A 709 -21.64 12.57 -34.50
N ILE A 710 -20.44 12.14 -34.91
CA ILE A 710 -19.43 13.01 -35.53
C ILE A 710 -19.97 13.66 -36.82
N TYR A 711 -20.63 12.89 -37.68
CA TYR A 711 -21.24 13.42 -38.91
C TYR A 711 -22.34 14.46 -38.62
N SER A 712 -23.23 14.20 -37.66
CA SER A 712 -24.26 15.17 -37.25
C SER A 712 -23.66 16.44 -36.64
N GLY A 713 -22.62 16.33 -35.82
CA GLY A 713 -21.96 17.50 -35.22
C GLY A 713 -21.25 18.37 -36.25
N LEU A 714 -20.53 17.77 -37.20
CA LEU A 714 -19.85 18.51 -38.28
C LEU A 714 -20.85 19.21 -39.21
N THR A 715 -21.94 18.56 -39.57
CA THR A 715 -23.00 19.17 -40.41
C THR A 715 -23.73 20.30 -39.68
N GLN A 716 -24.03 20.15 -38.39
CA GLN A 716 -24.57 21.23 -37.55
C GLN A 716 -23.62 22.42 -37.46
N ARG A 717 -22.32 22.21 -37.24
CA ARG A 717 -21.33 23.29 -37.19
C ARG A 717 -21.15 24.00 -38.53
N ALA A 718 -21.12 23.26 -39.64
CA ALA A 718 -21.08 23.84 -40.98
C ALA A 718 -22.33 24.70 -41.26
N ALA A 719 -23.52 24.21 -40.88
CA ALA A 719 -24.77 24.98 -41.00
C ALA A 719 -24.76 26.23 -40.11
N ALA A 720 -24.29 26.14 -38.87
CA ALA A 720 -24.17 27.29 -37.96
C ALA A 720 -23.23 28.37 -38.51
N ARG A 721 -22.07 28.00 -39.07
CA ARG A 721 -21.16 28.94 -39.76
C ARG A 721 -21.81 29.56 -41.00
N PHE A 722 -22.58 28.81 -41.78
CA PHE A 722 -23.32 29.33 -42.94
C PHE A 722 -24.42 30.33 -42.53
N VAL A 723 -25.15 30.06 -41.45
CA VAL A 723 -26.13 30.99 -40.87
C VAL A 723 -25.44 32.26 -40.35
N GLN A 724 -24.30 32.14 -39.65
CA GLN A 724 -23.50 33.30 -39.22
C GLN A 724 -22.95 34.12 -40.40
N LEU A 725 -22.60 33.49 -41.52
CA LEU A 725 -22.15 34.17 -42.73
C LEU A 725 -23.26 35.05 -43.35
N ILE A 726 -24.50 34.55 -43.38
CA ILE A 726 -25.63 35.24 -44.02
C ILE A 726 -26.27 36.28 -43.09
N PHE A 727 -26.41 35.96 -41.80
CA PHE A 727 -27.19 36.74 -40.83
C PHE A 727 -26.34 37.37 -39.71
N GLY A 728 -25.02 37.18 -39.71
CA GLY A 728 -24.12 37.75 -38.71
C GLY A 728 -24.02 39.29 -38.79
N PRO A 729 -23.69 39.96 -37.68
CA PRO A 729 -23.62 41.42 -37.63
C PRO A 729 -22.54 41.94 -38.59
N ARG A 730 -22.94 42.86 -39.47
CA ARG A 730 -22.02 43.55 -40.39
C ARG A 730 -21.11 44.47 -39.58
N ALA A 731 -19.87 44.05 -39.34
CA ALA A 731 -18.86 44.93 -38.75
C ALA A 731 -18.70 46.21 -39.58
N ASP A 732 -19.00 47.35 -38.96
CA ASP A 732 -19.04 48.66 -39.60
C ASP A 732 -17.62 49.22 -39.76
N THR A 733 -17.21 49.51 -41.00
CA THR A 733 -15.82 49.87 -41.33
C THR A 733 -15.56 51.37 -41.13
N SER A 734 -15.78 51.90 -39.93
CA SER A 734 -15.22 53.20 -39.54
C SER A 734 -15.04 53.40 -38.03
N ARG A 735 -13.80 53.19 -37.54
CA ARG A 735 -13.01 54.14 -36.70
C ARG A 735 -11.85 53.43 -36.00
N SER A 736 -10.65 53.70 -36.48
CA SER A 736 -9.42 53.49 -35.73
C SER A 736 -9.20 54.59 -34.69
N LYS A 737 -8.94 54.22 -33.44
CA LYS A 737 -7.99 54.91 -32.55
C LYS A 737 -7.64 54.01 -31.36
N PRO A 738 -6.35 53.79 -31.04
CA PRO A 738 -5.94 53.13 -29.81
C PRO A 738 -5.86 54.14 -28.66
N THR A 739 -6.20 53.71 -27.44
CA THR A 739 -5.78 54.34 -26.20
C THR A 739 -5.51 53.25 -25.17
N ASP A 740 -4.30 53.23 -24.64
CA ASP A 740 -3.88 52.35 -23.56
C ASP A 740 -4.66 52.60 -22.25
N GLY A 741 -4.72 51.60 -21.37
CA GLY A 741 -5.03 51.89 -19.96
C GLY A 741 -5.63 50.75 -19.13
N VAL A 742 -4.80 50.20 -18.24
CA VAL A 742 -5.16 49.67 -16.91
C VAL A 742 -6.01 48.39 -16.85
N ALA A 743 -5.35 47.29 -16.49
CA ALA A 743 -6.00 46.12 -15.92
C ALA A 743 -6.50 46.41 -14.48
N ARG A 744 -7.74 46.02 -14.17
CA ARG A 744 -8.22 45.78 -12.80
C ARG A 744 -9.24 44.65 -12.80
N ALA A 745 -9.12 43.76 -11.81
CA ALA A 745 -9.97 42.58 -11.66
C ALA A 745 -11.24 42.86 -10.85
N ALA A 746 -12.35 42.21 -11.22
CA ALA A 746 -13.41 41.71 -10.34
C ALA A 746 -14.42 40.88 -11.15
N GLY A 747 -14.90 39.77 -10.58
CA GLY A 747 -16.12 39.08 -11.03
C GLY A 747 -17.39 39.72 -10.43
N PRO A 748 -18.56 39.03 -10.36
CA PRO A 748 -18.75 37.59 -10.59
C PRO A 748 -19.92 37.23 -11.54
N SER A 749 -20.12 35.92 -11.69
CA SER A 749 -21.21 35.23 -12.40
C SER A 749 -22.61 35.68 -11.97
N ILE A 750 -23.55 35.75 -12.92
CA ILE A 750 -25.00 35.82 -12.65
C ILE A 750 -25.69 34.66 -13.35
N ALA A 751 -26.41 33.85 -12.57
CA ALA A 751 -27.25 32.77 -13.06
C ALA A 751 -28.55 33.29 -13.68
N VAL A 752 -29.06 32.60 -14.71
CA VAL A 752 -30.39 32.86 -15.27
C VAL A 752 -31.21 31.57 -15.24
N SER A 753 -32.24 31.56 -14.39
CA SER A 753 -33.30 30.54 -14.43
C SER A 753 -34.36 30.90 -15.49
N PRO A 754 -34.88 29.94 -16.27
CA PRO A 754 -36.04 30.17 -17.14
C PRO A 754 -37.35 29.97 -16.37
N LYS A 755 -38.32 30.88 -16.53
CA LYS A 755 -39.69 30.68 -16.03
C LYS A 755 -40.75 31.05 -17.07
N GLN A 756 -41.43 30.01 -17.56
CA GLN A 756 -42.85 29.92 -17.93
C GLN A 756 -43.55 31.02 -18.76
N VAL A 757 -43.95 30.65 -19.99
CA VAL A 757 -45.33 30.68 -20.55
C VAL A 757 -45.39 29.56 -21.62
N GLY A 758 -46.41 28.71 -21.83
CA GLY A 758 -47.70 28.46 -21.16
C GLY A 758 -48.52 27.36 -21.90
N SER A 759 -49.62 26.88 -21.30
CA SER A 759 -50.72 26.02 -21.83
C SER A 759 -50.49 24.55 -22.27
N SER A 760 -50.74 23.61 -21.33
CA SER A 760 -51.88 22.64 -21.29
C SER A 760 -52.24 21.69 -22.47
N PRO A 761 -52.99 20.58 -22.21
CA PRO A 761 -52.92 19.62 -21.10
C PRO A 761 -53.11 18.14 -21.53
N SER A 762 -52.81 17.18 -20.64
CA SER A 762 -53.60 15.93 -20.47
C SER A 762 -53.21 15.22 -19.17
N ALA A 763 -54.20 14.69 -18.46
CA ALA A 763 -54.05 14.13 -17.12
C ALA A 763 -54.27 12.61 -17.10
N VAL A 764 -53.55 11.92 -16.21
CA VAL A 764 -54.07 10.71 -15.54
C VAL A 764 -53.72 10.81 -14.06
N VAL A 765 -54.73 10.69 -13.20
CA VAL A 765 -54.64 10.71 -11.74
C VAL A 765 -54.80 9.28 -11.23
N VAL A 766 -53.88 8.79 -10.41
CA VAL A 766 -54.19 7.77 -9.37
C VAL A 766 -53.38 8.05 -8.10
N GLN A 767 -54.07 8.58 -7.10
CA GLN A 767 -53.82 8.35 -5.67
C GLN A 767 -55.20 7.98 -5.08
N PRO A 768 -55.31 7.19 -3.99
CA PRO A 768 -55.05 7.71 -2.63
C PRO A 768 -54.53 6.57 -1.67
N SER A 769 -54.47 6.61 -0.32
CA SER A 769 -54.77 7.62 0.73
C SER A 769 -54.12 7.22 2.09
N MET A 770 -53.74 8.23 2.92
CA MET A 770 -53.73 8.25 4.42
C MET A 770 -52.85 7.23 5.21
N ALA A 771 -52.47 7.46 6.49
CA ALA A 771 -52.90 8.43 7.52
C ALA A 771 -51.68 8.93 8.39
N GLN A 772 -51.62 10.20 8.86
CA GLN A 772 -51.89 10.66 10.26
C GLN A 772 -51.20 9.82 11.38
N LEU A 773 -50.50 10.32 12.42
CA LEU A 773 -50.48 11.54 13.27
C LEU A 773 -49.03 11.73 13.87
N SER A 774 -48.62 12.72 14.70
CA SER A 774 -48.97 14.13 15.00
C SER A 774 -47.94 14.71 16.00
N SER A 775 -47.85 16.06 16.17
CA SER A 775 -47.22 16.82 17.31
C SER A 775 -45.71 16.60 17.60
N SER A 776 -44.90 17.56 18.08
CA SER A 776 -45.08 18.97 18.47
C SER A 776 -43.69 19.65 18.60
N ARG A 777 -43.58 20.96 18.33
CA ARG A 777 -42.41 21.83 18.71
C ARG A 777 -42.56 22.33 20.16
N PRO A 778 -41.45 22.72 20.83
CA PRO A 778 -41.07 24.15 20.94
C PRO A 778 -39.61 24.39 20.48
N SER A 779 -39.30 25.39 19.65
CA SER A 779 -38.95 26.79 19.99
C SER A 779 -37.60 27.02 20.72
N VAL A 780 -36.58 27.32 19.90
CA VAL A 780 -35.71 28.53 19.99
C VAL A 780 -35.06 28.90 21.33
N SER A 781 -33.72 28.87 21.35
CA SER A 781 -32.89 29.93 21.95
C SER A 781 -31.52 29.94 21.26
N ALA A 782 -31.00 31.12 20.93
CA ALA A 782 -29.69 31.30 20.31
C ALA A 782 -28.94 32.44 21.01
N THR A 783 -27.79 32.13 21.63
CA THR A 783 -26.87 33.16 22.14
C THR A 783 -25.41 32.79 21.88
N ARG A 784 -24.69 33.79 21.37
CA ARG A 784 -23.30 33.84 20.94
C ARG A 784 -22.22 33.51 22.00
N MET A 785 -21.05 33.12 21.47
CA MET A 785 -19.68 33.50 21.89
C MET A 785 -19.23 33.22 23.34
N ARG A 786 -18.33 32.24 23.48
CA ARG A 786 -16.88 32.54 23.47
C ARG A 786 -16.06 31.34 23.01
#